data_AF-A0A7C6NW87-F1
#
_entry.id   AF-A0A7C6NW87-F1
#
_cell.length_a   1.000
_cell.length_b   1.000
_cell.length_c   1.000
_cell.angle_alpha   90.00
_cell.angle_beta   90.00
_cell.angle_gamma   90.00
#
_symmetry.space_group_name_H-M   'P 1'
#
loop_
_entity.id
_entity.type
_entity.pdbx_description
1 polymer ?
#
loop_
_entity_poly.entity_id
_entity_poly.type
_entity_poly.pdbx_seq_one_letter_code
_entity_poly.pdbx_strand_id
1 'polypeptide(L)'
;MRPYQSQNTDDIMIIRRSKFLTLVQTAITNREFQFVRQACLIWMASYPGDLLVNFIYASALVELGDTEMALATLERLLRFDPEFTEALSLYSRLSGKSNVENETALAYLTRSVSLDKTLSPWLPALNQARSEFESGDYNAAEKSVLESLAQNPSSPLPAIMHLNIVLQMSNATLLKTLTELYSSRWKDCLQIKIFSALADMSNEKDSAGVEKLHWAAAHDVSGQVVHRLLGPNHVYQPLWPEDLKVYLDLPVPASVAADLGWNILATASSSSHSAPATQQVSDTEATQAIAHSTMSAEDALQALLSEQATVPIKPSNLLNILQSDENVAVDYSEIPTASFFKQDIATPPSNVAFSEQHFEESLFTQETRQTVATLDEIQSDFDQVTRKIHRPELSNADTRFPSYVLFTSRKNLANKYGENTAQVIIDSIKSLSAKILALPGWNSTVFIPDDAEISTELGTTQIESCDANTLKSALVDLDAKLSQRGEMIGALLIVGGNDIVPFHLLPNPTDDSDPNVPSDNPYATLDDNYFVQQWPVGRLPDEKGKDAGYLIEQLRFINNEYALKRKSKKSAFFNVLSSLFVTLFSWLRVFGTKPSNVESLGISAEVWKRASEGVYGVIDDNKRLLTSPPTNNKNLLESRKASSQFAYFNLHGLKDTNEWYGQRDLSREGTDLEYPVALNTKNFTQESGAPAIVLSEACYGAWVFDKKVNDSVALNFLSRGTRAFVGSTVIAYGAPGKTLVAADLLAYHFWSHVKKEVAVGYALMRAKLALASKMTADQGFLDGEDQKTILSFVIYGDPLASSKDIKEITKPIVRVATSPVIKTISDSRPDMIINQDEMPNEILNKVRKVIKSYMPGMEEGKMAISPLLGVIQSTSDPATDKKNTLEAIKQSQRYVVTVKKSHEYRSKNFDQFARMTFDQKGKMVKLSTSK
;
A
#
# COMPACT_ATOMS: atom_id res chain seq x y z
N MET A 1 38.42 -8.76 24.08
CA MET A 1 37.34 -7.84 23.63
C MET A 1 36.46 -7.54 24.85
N ARG A 2 36.14 -6.27 25.12
CA ARG A 2 35.03 -5.93 26.03
C ARG A 2 33.72 -6.04 25.23
N PRO A 3 32.57 -6.38 25.85
CA PRO A 3 31.29 -6.32 25.16
C PRO A 3 30.95 -4.86 24.80
N TYR A 4 30.42 -4.65 23.61
CA TYR A 4 29.90 -3.37 23.17
C TYR A 4 28.66 -3.02 24.02
N GLN A 5 28.69 -1.91 24.75
CA GLN A 5 27.54 -1.48 25.55
C GLN A 5 26.48 -0.87 24.61
N SER A 6 25.23 -1.29 24.78
CA SER A 6 24.08 -0.73 24.06
C SER A 6 23.89 0.73 24.48
N GLN A 7 24.08 1.67 23.55
CA GLN A 7 23.60 3.04 23.70
C GLN A 7 22.08 3.09 23.49
N ASN A 8 21.42 4.11 24.04
CA ASN A 8 19.96 4.22 24.05
C ASN A 8 19.38 4.36 22.63
N THR A 9 18.28 3.67 22.37
CA THR A 9 17.56 3.66 21.10
C THR A 9 16.42 4.68 21.07
N ASP A 10 16.73 5.98 21.23
CA ASP A 10 15.73 7.07 21.33
C ASP A 10 15.70 8.01 20.10
N ASP A 11 16.72 8.02 19.22
CA ASP A 11 16.92 9.06 18.20
C ASP A 11 17.07 8.53 16.75
N ILE A 12 16.01 7.93 16.19
CA ILE A 12 15.99 7.53 14.76
C ILE A 12 15.59 8.73 13.89
N MET A 13 16.54 9.30 13.14
CA MET A 13 16.28 10.49 12.33
C MET A 13 15.69 10.15 10.94
N ILE A 14 14.45 10.57 10.68
CA ILE A 14 13.84 10.50 9.34
C ILE A 14 14.26 11.72 8.52
N ILE A 15 14.89 11.50 7.36
CA ILE A 15 15.44 12.58 6.53
C ILE A 15 14.90 12.50 5.09
N ARG A 16 14.18 13.55 4.67
CA ARG A 16 13.78 13.81 3.28
C ARG A 16 14.98 14.13 2.39
N ARG A 17 14.89 13.84 1.09
CA ARG A 17 15.98 14.03 0.11
C ARG A 17 16.66 15.39 0.17
N SER A 18 15.91 16.49 0.26
CA SER A 18 16.47 17.85 0.38
C SER A 18 17.34 18.00 1.63
N LYS A 19 16.84 17.62 2.82
CA LYS A 19 17.61 17.65 4.07
C LYS A 19 18.79 16.66 4.07
N PHE A 20 18.65 15.51 3.41
CA PHE A 20 19.73 14.53 3.25
C PHE A 20 20.85 15.09 2.38
N LEU A 21 20.51 15.73 1.26
CA LEU A 21 21.43 16.43 0.37
C LEU A 21 22.14 17.58 1.12
N THR A 22 21.43 18.38 1.93
CA THR A 22 22.04 19.40 2.80
C THR A 22 23.04 18.79 3.79
N LEU A 23 22.63 17.76 4.54
CA LEU A 23 23.45 17.09 5.55
C LEU A 23 24.72 16.50 4.95
N VAL A 24 24.59 15.84 3.80
CA VAL A 24 25.73 15.27 3.06
C VAL A 24 26.62 16.37 2.49
N GLN A 25 26.08 17.49 1.99
CA GLN A 25 26.90 18.60 1.49
C GLN A 25 27.69 19.31 2.61
N THR A 26 27.11 19.43 3.80
CA THR A 26 27.85 19.93 4.98
C THR A 26 28.93 18.95 5.43
N ALA A 27 28.68 17.64 5.34
CA ALA A 27 29.68 16.61 5.60
C ALA A 27 30.84 16.61 4.59
N ILE A 28 30.55 16.78 3.29
CA ILE A 28 31.57 16.99 2.24
C ILE A 28 32.38 18.27 2.52
N THR A 29 31.71 19.33 2.94
CA THR A 29 32.37 20.61 3.27
C THR A 29 33.35 20.47 4.43
N ASN A 30 32.99 19.68 5.45
CA ASN A 30 33.82 19.31 6.61
C ASN A 30 34.81 18.16 6.37
N ARG A 31 34.85 17.58 5.16
CA ARG A 31 35.69 16.41 4.80
C ARG A 31 35.36 15.10 5.55
N GLU A 32 34.14 14.96 6.05
CA GLU A 32 33.66 13.77 6.78
C GLU A 32 33.27 12.62 5.81
N PHE A 33 34.17 12.27 4.89
CA PHE A 33 33.87 11.40 3.75
C PHE A 33 33.47 9.97 4.14
N GLN A 34 33.88 9.48 5.31
CA GLN A 34 33.40 8.19 5.84
C GLN A 34 31.90 8.22 6.16
N PHE A 35 31.43 9.29 6.81
CA PHE A 35 30.00 9.51 7.08
C PHE A 35 29.22 9.67 5.76
N VAL A 36 29.75 10.46 4.80
CA VAL A 36 29.14 10.59 3.47
C VAL A 36 29.00 9.23 2.78
N ARG A 37 30.07 8.41 2.77
CA ARG A 37 30.05 7.07 2.16
C ARG A 37 28.97 6.18 2.78
N GLN A 38 28.83 6.18 4.10
CA GLN A 38 27.81 5.40 4.81
C GLN A 38 26.39 5.94 4.56
N ALA A 39 26.20 7.26 4.64
CA ALA A 39 24.91 7.90 4.42
C ALA A 39 24.38 7.66 2.99
N CYS A 40 25.24 7.76 1.98
CA CYS A 40 24.86 7.44 0.60
C CYS A 40 24.57 5.93 0.40
N LEU A 41 25.25 5.02 1.11
CA LEU A 41 24.92 3.59 1.06
C LEU A 41 23.54 3.29 1.66
N ILE A 42 23.16 3.95 2.77
CA ILE A 42 21.81 3.88 3.33
C ILE A 42 20.78 4.42 2.34
N TRP A 43 21.06 5.57 1.71
CA TRP A 43 20.17 6.15 0.69
C TRP A 43 19.97 5.20 -0.51
N MET A 44 21.06 4.67 -1.07
CA MET A 44 21.01 3.77 -2.22
C MET A 44 20.43 2.38 -1.91
N ALA A 45 20.33 1.98 -0.63
CA ALA A 45 19.62 0.77 -0.24
C ALA A 45 18.10 0.89 -0.44
N SER A 46 17.54 2.09 -0.27
CA SER A 46 16.14 2.42 -0.61
C SER A 46 15.98 2.88 -2.06
N TYR A 47 16.94 3.66 -2.56
CA TYR A 47 16.86 4.39 -3.83
C TYR A 47 18.12 4.19 -4.70
N PRO A 48 18.37 2.97 -5.22
CA PRO A 48 19.59 2.67 -5.98
C PRO A 48 19.69 3.46 -7.31
N GLY A 49 18.55 3.93 -7.83
CA GLY A 49 18.43 4.78 -9.02
C GLY A 49 18.53 6.29 -8.75
N ASP A 50 18.99 6.75 -7.58
CA ASP A 50 19.23 8.19 -7.35
C ASP A 50 20.58 8.59 -7.95
N LEU A 51 20.58 9.08 -9.19
CA LEU A 51 21.82 9.35 -9.95
C LEU A 51 22.73 10.37 -9.26
N LEU A 52 22.16 11.41 -8.63
CA LEU A 52 22.93 12.40 -7.88
C LEU A 52 23.58 11.78 -6.63
N VAL A 53 22.86 10.97 -5.86
CA VAL A 53 23.45 10.33 -4.67
C VAL A 53 24.46 9.23 -5.05
N ASN A 54 24.29 8.57 -6.19
CA ASN A 54 25.31 7.68 -6.77
C ASN A 54 26.60 8.45 -7.14
N PHE A 55 26.48 9.66 -7.71
CA PHE A 55 27.62 10.53 -7.99
C PHE A 55 28.31 11.03 -6.72
N ILE A 56 27.54 11.42 -5.69
CA ILE A 56 28.08 11.85 -4.39
C ILE A 56 28.82 10.70 -3.69
N TYR A 57 28.26 9.49 -3.72
CA TYR A 57 28.94 8.28 -3.23
C TYR A 57 30.28 8.04 -3.93
N ALA A 58 30.30 8.12 -5.27
CA ALA A 58 31.54 7.98 -6.03
C ALA A 58 32.57 9.08 -5.69
N SER A 59 32.11 10.31 -5.46
CA SER A 59 32.96 11.43 -5.04
C SER A 59 33.58 11.21 -3.66
N ALA A 60 32.82 10.67 -2.71
CA ALA A 60 33.35 10.31 -1.39
C ALA A 60 34.35 9.14 -1.44
N LEU A 61 34.14 8.15 -2.33
CA LEU A 61 35.11 7.07 -2.55
C LEU A 61 36.47 7.60 -3.05
N VAL A 62 36.49 8.63 -3.91
CA VAL A 62 37.73 9.26 -4.39
C VAL A 62 38.54 9.87 -3.24
N GLU A 63 37.89 10.68 -2.41
CA GLU A 63 38.55 11.35 -1.28
C GLU A 63 38.98 10.37 -0.18
N LEU A 64 38.41 9.16 -0.15
CA LEU A 64 38.84 8.03 0.69
C LEU A 64 39.91 7.13 0.04
N GLY A 65 40.27 7.37 -1.23
CA GLY A 65 41.26 6.60 -1.97
C GLY A 65 40.73 5.37 -2.72
N ASP A 66 39.45 5.02 -2.58
CA ASP A 66 38.74 3.87 -3.20
C ASP A 66 38.49 4.08 -4.71
N THR A 67 39.51 4.50 -5.45
CA THR A 67 39.45 5.03 -6.83
C THR A 67 38.89 4.02 -7.84
N GLU A 68 39.19 2.73 -7.68
CA GLU A 68 38.66 1.67 -8.56
C GLU A 68 37.13 1.53 -8.42
N MET A 69 36.61 1.60 -7.20
CA MET A 69 35.16 1.54 -6.94
C MET A 69 34.46 2.84 -7.36
N ALA A 70 35.12 3.99 -7.22
CA ALA A 70 34.64 5.26 -7.74
C ALA A 70 34.51 5.22 -9.29
N LEU A 71 35.55 4.76 -9.98
CA LEU A 71 35.55 4.61 -11.45
C LEU A 71 34.45 3.66 -11.93
N ALA A 72 34.27 2.50 -11.29
CA ALA A 72 33.20 1.54 -11.63
C ALA A 72 31.80 2.11 -11.39
N THR A 73 31.62 2.93 -10.34
CA THR A 73 30.35 3.60 -10.04
C THR A 73 30.03 4.69 -11.08
N LEU A 74 31.03 5.51 -11.44
CA LEU A 74 30.90 6.57 -12.45
C LEU A 74 30.67 5.99 -13.85
N GLU A 75 31.36 4.91 -14.22
CA GLU A 75 31.14 4.25 -15.51
C GLU A 75 29.70 3.71 -15.61
N ARG A 76 29.17 3.08 -14.54
CA ARG A 76 27.77 2.66 -14.50
C ARG A 76 26.82 3.85 -14.65
N LEU A 77 27.05 4.94 -13.91
CA LEU A 77 26.22 6.14 -13.96
C LEU A 77 26.20 6.75 -15.38
N LEU A 78 27.35 6.85 -16.05
CA LEU A 78 27.47 7.40 -17.41
C LEU A 78 26.87 6.51 -18.51
N ARG A 79 26.58 5.23 -18.23
CA ARG A 79 25.77 4.37 -19.11
C ARG A 79 24.27 4.67 -19.00
N PHE A 80 23.81 5.12 -17.84
CA PHE A 80 22.41 5.54 -17.60
C PHE A 80 22.17 6.99 -18.06
N ASP A 81 22.99 7.94 -17.60
CA ASP A 81 22.92 9.36 -17.96
C ASP A 81 24.26 9.85 -18.55
N PRO A 82 24.48 9.70 -19.87
CA PRO A 82 25.70 10.16 -20.57
C PRO A 82 25.82 11.68 -20.69
N GLU A 83 24.80 12.43 -20.28
CA GLU A 83 24.80 13.90 -20.25
C GLU A 83 25.15 14.46 -18.86
N PHE A 84 25.35 13.61 -17.84
CA PHE A 84 25.72 14.05 -16.49
C PHE A 84 27.18 14.55 -16.49
N THR A 85 27.33 15.87 -16.74
CA THR A 85 28.61 16.52 -17.08
C THR A 85 29.66 16.39 -15.98
N GLU A 86 29.22 16.39 -14.73
CA GLU A 86 30.07 16.45 -13.53
C GLU A 86 30.59 15.05 -13.17
N ALA A 87 29.75 14.02 -13.37
CA ALA A 87 30.18 12.63 -13.34
C ALA A 87 31.18 12.31 -14.47
N LEU A 88 30.96 12.84 -15.67
CA LEU A 88 31.89 12.69 -16.81
C LEU A 88 33.23 13.39 -16.54
N SER A 89 33.19 14.61 -16.00
CA SER A 89 34.37 15.38 -15.60
C SER A 89 35.19 14.65 -14.52
N LEU A 90 34.53 14.10 -13.49
CA LEU A 90 35.17 13.31 -12.46
C LEU A 90 35.76 12.01 -13.04
N TYR A 91 35.01 11.26 -13.85
CA TYR A 91 35.48 10.03 -14.49
C TYR A 91 36.71 10.27 -15.39
N SER A 92 36.67 11.31 -16.23
CA SER A 92 37.78 11.66 -17.12
C SER A 92 39.04 12.08 -16.37
N ARG A 93 38.89 12.74 -15.21
CA ARG A 93 40.01 13.12 -14.32
C ARG A 93 40.64 11.92 -13.62
N LEU A 94 39.85 10.93 -13.23
CA LEU A 94 40.31 9.75 -12.49
C LEU A 94 40.87 8.64 -13.39
N SER A 95 40.36 8.49 -14.62
CA SER A 95 40.71 7.36 -15.49
C SER A 95 42.16 7.35 -16.00
N GLY A 96 42.92 8.43 -15.78
CA GLY A 96 44.37 8.54 -15.99
C GLY A 96 44.88 8.44 -17.43
N LYS A 97 44.02 8.04 -18.37
CA LYS A 97 44.26 7.96 -19.81
C LYS A 97 43.38 9.01 -20.50
N SER A 98 43.95 9.76 -21.44
CA SER A 98 43.17 10.63 -22.34
C SER A 98 42.27 9.77 -23.22
N ASN A 99 41.05 9.51 -22.76
CA ASN A 99 40.01 8.92 -23.58
C ASN A 99 39.37 10.03 -24.41
N VAL A 100 39.81 10.16 -25.65
CA VAL A 100 39.36 11.19 -26.59
C VAL A 100 37.84 11.26 -26.68
N GLU A 101 37.13 10.13 -26.61
CA GLU A 101 35.65 10.10 -26.62
C GLU A 101 35.03 10.80 -25.39
N ASN A 102 35.62 10.64 -24.19
CA ASN A 102 35.17 11.31 -22.97
C ASN A 102 35.45 12.81 -23.02
N GLU A 103 36.65 13.18 -23.48
CA GLU A 103 37.06 14.59 -23.61
C GLU A 103 36.21 15.32 -24.66
N THR A 104 35.84 14.62 -25.73
CA THR A 104 34.94 15.12 -26.78
C THR A 104 33.50 15.24 -26.28
N ALA A 105 33.00 14.27 -25.52
CA ALA A 105 31.69 14.33 -24.87
C ALA A 105 31.62 15.51 -23.88
N LEU A 106 32.66 15.72 -23.07
CA LEU A 106 32.74 16.85 -22.14
C LEU A 106 32.76 18.19 -22.88
N ALA A 107 33.55 18.32 -23.97
CA ALA A 107 33.58 19.51 -24.81
C ALA A 107 32.20 19.84 -25.41
N TYR A 108 31.47 18.84 -25.91
CA TYR A 108 30.10 19.01 -26.44
C TYR A 108 29.08 19.45 -25.37
N LEU A 109 29.17 18.91 -24.16
CA LEU A 109 28.23 19.19 -23.07
C LEU A 109 28.49 20.56 -22.44
N THR A 110 29.75 20.88 -22.17
CA THR A 110 30.18 22.17 -21.58
C THR A 110 30.24 23.33 -22.58
N ARG A 111 30.01 23.06 -23.88
CA ARG A 111 30.24 23.99 -25.01
C ARG A 111 31.67 24.54 -25.08
N SER A 112 32.65 23.89 -24.44
CA SER A 112 34.03 24.38 -24.37
C SER A 112 34.91 23.80 -25.50
N VAL A 113 35.55 24.68 -26.28
CA VAL A 113 36.48 24.29 -27.35
C VAL A 113 37.91 24.36 -26.82
N SER A 114 38.44 23.21 -26.39
CA SER A 114 39.86 23.09 -26.01
C SER A 114 40.74 23.01 -27.26
N LEU A 115 41.41 24.12 -27.61
CA LEU A 115 42.23 24.22 -28.83
C LEU A 115 43.45 23.27 -28.85
N ASP A 116 43.99 22.92 -27.69
CA ASP A 116 45.22 22.12 -27.55
C ASP A 116 44.98 20.59 -27.51
N LYS A 117 43.74 20.11 -27.73
CA LYS A 117 43.40 18.69 -27.65
C LYS A 117 42.88 18.13 -28.97
N THR A 118 43.37 16.94 -29.34
CA THR A 118 42.78 16.16 -30.43
C THR A 118 41.44 15.56 -29.97
N LEU A 119 40.35 16.03 -30.54
CA LEU A 119 38.97 15.57 -30.26
C LEU A 119 38.45 14.68 -31.39
N SER A 120 37.42 13.87 -31.11
CA SER A 120 36.87 12.90 -32.09
C SER A 120 36.15 13.58 -33.25
N PRO A 121 36.20 13.01 -34.48
CA PRO A 121 35.71 13.65 -35.70
C PRO A 121 34.17 13.83 -35.75
N TRP A 122 33.41 13.23 -34.84
CA TRP A 122 31.96 13.44 -34.74
C TRP A 122 31.56 14.80 -34.15
N LEU A 123 32.47 15.49 -33.44
CA LEU A 123 32.15 16.72 -32.69
C LEU A 123 31.78 17.93 -33.56
N PRO A 124 32.51 18.29 -34.65
CA PRO A 124 32.20 19.49 -35.42
C PRO A 124 30.79 19.44 -36.01
N ALA A 125 30.42 18.28 -36.58
CA ALA A 125 29.10 18.04 -37.13
C ALA A 125 28.00 18.02 -36.04
N LEU A 126 28.31 17.56 -34.81
CA LEU A 126 27.35 17.60 -33.71
C LEU A 126 27.14 19.03 -33.16
N ASN A 127 28.21 19.84 -33.10
CA ASN A 127 28.10 21.25 -32.74
C ASN A 127 27.32 22.05 -33.79
N GLN A 128 27.52 21.74 -35.08
CA GLN A 128 26.72 22.27 -36.18
C GLN A 128 25.23 21.90 -36.00
N ALA A 129 24.93 20.62 -35.80
CA ALA A 129 23.57 20.13 -35.57
C ALA A 129 22.89 20.78 -34.35
N ARG A 130 23.64 20.96 -33.25
CA ARG A 130 23.16 21.70 -32.06
C ARG A 130 22.81 23.14 -32.40
N SER A 131 23.67 23.85 -33.15
CA SER A 131 23.43 25.24 -33.54
C SER A 131 22.23 25.39 -34.48
N GLU A 132 22.04 24.42 -35.38
CA GLU A 132 20.91 24.40 -36.32
C GLU A 132 19.59 24.09 -35.58
N PHE A 133 19.60 23.11 -34.68
CA PHE A 133 18.47 22.80 -33.78
C PHE A 133 18.09 23.99 -32.88
N GLU A 134 19.07 24.66 -32.28
CA GLU A 134 18.85 25.86 -31.45
C GLU A 134 18.37 27.08 -32.28
N SER A 135 18.57 27.07 -33.60
CA SER A 135 17.99 28.06 -34.52
C SER A 135 16.61 27.66 -35.10
N GLY A 136 16.16 26.43 -34.87
CA GLY A 136 14.90 25.88 -35.38
C GLY A 136 14.95 25.27 -36.78
N ASP A 137 16.11 25.21 -37.45
CA ASP A 137 16.26 24.48 -38.72
C ASP A 137 16.55 23.00 -38.45
N TYR A 138 15.48 22.26 -38.17
CA TYR A 138 15.56 20.83 -37.90
C TYR A 138 16.01 19.99 -39.11
N ASN A 139 15.84 20.49 -40.35
CA ASN A 139 16.26 19.75 -41.55
C ASN A 139 17.78 19.86 -41.75
N ALA A 140 18.35 21.05 -41.52
CA ALA A 140 19.80 21.20 -41.45
C ALA A 140 20.39 20.37 -40.30
N ALA A 141 19.78 20.45 -39.11
CA ALA A 141 20.21 19.70 -37.94
C ALA A 141 20.18 18.17 -38.15
N GLU A 142 19.15 17.63 -38.82
CA GLU A 142 19.07 16.20 -39.18
C GLU A 142 20.25 15.79 -40.09
N LYS A 143 20.58 16.60 -41.11
CA LYS A 143 21.74 16.35 -41.97
C LYS A 143 23.05 16.38 -41.17
N SER A 144 23.26 17.40 -40.34
CA SER A 144 24.49 17.56 -39.56
C SER A 144 24.67 16.48 -38.48
N VAL A 145 23.59 16.01 -37.84
CA VAL A 145 23.69 14.91 -36.87
C VAL A 145 23.93 13.56 -37.57
N LEU A 146 23.42 13.36 -38.79
CA LEU A 146 23.75 12.18 -39.60
C LEU A 146 25.22 12.19 -40.03
N GLU A 147 25.80 13.34 -40.37
CA GLU A 147 27.25 13.48 -40.62
C GLU A 147 28.10 13.19 -39.36
N SER A 148 27.61 13.55 -38.17
CA SER A 148 28.21 13.17 -36.89
C SER A 148 28.15 11.65 -36.64
N LEU A 149 26.97 11.05 -36.85
CA LEU A 149 26.71 9.61 -36.67
C LEU A 149 27.50 8.74 -37.67
N ALA A 150 27.76 9.24 -38.87
CA ALA A 150 28.56 8.55 -39.89
C ALA A 150 30.01 8.24 -39.43
N GLN A 151 30.54 8.99 -38.46
CA GLN A 151 31.84 8.73 -37.83
C GLN A 151 31.81 7.56 -36.82
N ASN A 152 30.67 6.89 -36.65
CA ASN A 152 30.44 5.76 -35.74
C ASN A 152 30.84 6.02 -34.26
N PRO A 153 30.35 7.11 -33.64
CA PRO A 153 30.70 7.54 -32.27
C PRO A 153 30.44 6.44 -31.22
N SER A 154 31.34 6.27 -30.24
CA SER A 154 31.08 5.36 -29.12
C SER A 154 30.06 5.96 -28.14
N SER A 155 30.11 7.29 -27.98
CA SER A 155 29.16 8.07 -27.19
C SER A 155 27.74 8.03 -27.77
N PRO A 156 26.69 7.92 -26.94
CA PRO A 156 25.30 8.04 -27.37
C PRO A 156 24.87 9.48 -27.69
N LEU A 157 25.67 10.51 -27.39
CA LEU A 157 25.26 11.92 -27.51
C LEU A 157 24.79 12.33 -28.92
N PRO A 158 25.42 11.89 -30.03
CA PRO A 158 24.87 12.08 -31.38
C PRO A 158 23.52 11.40 -31.62
N ALA A 159 23.30 10.23 -31.03
CA ALA A 159 22.01 9.52 -31.15
C ALA A 159 20.91 10.21 -30.33
N ILE A 160 21.24 10.74 -29.14
CA ILE A 160 20.31 11.52 -28.30
C ILE A 160 19.89 12.81 -29.02
N MET A 161 20.84 13.54 -29.62
CA MET A 161 20.52 14.73 -30.44
C MET A 161 19.63 14.37 -31.64
N HIS A 162 19.94 13.29 -32.37
CA HIS A 162 19.14 12.84 -33.50
C HIS A 162 17.70 12.47 -33.10
N LEU A 163 17.51 11.78 -31.97
CA LEU A 163 16.17 11.48 -31.45
C LEU A 163 15.40 12.74 -31.05
N ASN A 164 16.08 13.77 -30.51
CA ASN A 164 15.44 15.04 -30.18
C ASN A 164 15.02 15.81 -31.44
N ILE A 165 15.89 15.89 -32.46
CA ILE A 165 15.56 16.48 -33.78
C ILE A 165 14.31 15.81 -34.38
N VAL A 166 14.29 14.48 -34.43
CA VAL A 166 13.17 13.70 -35.02
C VAL A 166 11.89 13.82 -34.18
N LEU A 167 11.99 14.03 -32.87
CA LEU A 167 10.84 14.36 -32.01
C LEU A 167 10.25 15.74 -32.34
N GLN A 168 11.08 16.78 -32.49
CA GLN A 168 10.59 18.12 -32.89
C GLN A 168 9.98 18.12 -34.31
N MET A 169 10.56 17.34 -35.23
CA MET A 169 10.00 17.10 -36.57
C MET A 169 8.71 16.26 -36.56
N SER A 170 8.24 15.81 -35.39
CA SER A 170 6.99 15.04 -35.20
C SER A 170 6.91 13.73 -36.02
N ASN A 171 8.05 13.17 -36.42
CA ASN A 171 8.09 11.99 -37.29
C ASN A 171 8.07 10.68 -36.48
N ALA A 172 6.89 10.32 -35.98
CA ALA A 172 6.65 9.16 -35.10
C ALA A 172 7.12 7.81 -35.68
N THR A 173 7.12 7.64 -36.99
CA THR A 173 7.59 6.41 -37.67
C THR A 173 9.12 6.31 -37.64
N LEU A 174 9.82 7.42 -37.94
CA LEU A 174 11.27 7.49 -37.88
C LEU A 174 11.77 7.40 -36.43
N LEU A 175 11.13 8.10 -35.50
CA LEU A 175 11.46 8.07 -34.07
C LEU A 175 11.44 6.64 -33.51
N LYS A 176 10.43 5.84 -33.88
CA LYS A 176 10.33 4.43 -33.50
C LYS A 176 11.46 3.58 -34.09
N THR A 177 11.72 3.72 -35.39
CA THR A 177 12.80 2.95 -36.05
C THR A 177 14.18 3.28 -35.47
N LEU A 178 14.44 4.56 -35.18
CA LEU A 178 15.69 5.02 -34.57
C LEU A 178 15.81 4.60 -33.10
N THR A 179 14.73 4.65 -32.31
CA THR A 179 14.78 4.20 -30.90
C THR A 179 14.94 2.69 -30.79
N GLU A 180 14.31 1.89 -31.66
CA GLU A 180 14.55 0.44 -31.76
C GLU A 180 16.03 0.15 -32.13
N LEU A 181 16.60 0.88 -33.10
CA LEU A 181 18.02 0.78 -33.48
C LEU A 181 18.96 1.16 -32.33
N TYR A 182 18.81 2.35 -31.74
CA TYR A 182 19.74 2.87 -30.73
C TYR A 182 19.62 2.14 -29.38
N SER A 183 18.43 1.64 -29.02
CA SER A 183 18.26 0.79 -27.83
C SER A 183 19.04 -0.53 -27.94
N SER A 184 19.36 -1.01 -29.15
CA SER A 184 20.19 -2.21 -29.33
C SER A 184 21.67 -1.97 -28.94
N ARG A 185 22.16 -0.75 -29.13
CA ARG A 185 23.56 -0.32 -28.93
C ARG A 185 23.81 0.23 -27.52
N TRP A 186 22.89 1.05 -27.00
CA TRP A 186 23.01 1.71 -25.68
C TRP A 186 21.79 1.36 -24.80
N LYS A 187 21.70 0.08 -24.42
CA LYS A 187 20.54 -0.55 -23.75
C LYS A 187 20.11 0.11 -22.43
N ASP A 188 21.08 0.68 -21.71
CA ASP A 188 20.90 1.23 -20.36
C ASP A 188 20.64 2.75 -20.37
N CYS A 189 20.80 3.42 -21.52
CA CYS A 189 20.68 4.88 -21.64
C CYS A 189 19.25 5.37 -21.44
N LEU A 190 19.04 6.17 -20.39
CA LEU A 190 17.73 6.68 -19.98
C LEU A 190 17.09 7.56 -21.06
N GLN A 191 17.86 8.43 -21.70
CA GLN A 191 17.37 9.31 -22.77
C GLN A 191 16.76 8.48 -23.90
N ILE A 192 17.51 7.49 -24.41
CA ILE A 192 17.08 6.61 -25.51
C ILE A 192 15.85 5.78 -25.07
N LYS A 193 15.80 5.35 -23.80
CA LYS A 193 14.64 4.65 -23.23
C LYS A 193 13.38 5.52 -23.21
N ILE A 194 13.51 6.78 -22.77
CA ILE A 194 12.41 7.76 -22.70
C ILE A 194 11.92 8.08 -24.11
N PHE A 195 12.80 8.39 -25.06
CA PHE A 195 12.41 8.53 -26.47
C PHE A 195 11.70 7.28 -27.01
N SER A 196 12.16 6.07 -26.64
CA SER A 196 11.49 4.82 -27.05
C SER A 196 10.13 4.60 -26.39
N ALA A 197 9.87 5.22 -25.23
CA ALA A 197 8.56 5.24 -24.61
C ALA A 197 7.59 6.18 -25.34
N LEU A 198 8.05 7.40 -25.65
CA LEU A 198 7.32 8.38 -26.45
C LEU A 198 6.97 7.82 -27.83
N ALA A 199 7.92 7.10 -28.46
CA ALA A 199 7.71 6.45 -29.74
C ALA A 199 6.66 5.32 -29.69
N ASP A 200 6.57 4.54 -28.61
CA ASP A 200 5.51 3.54 -28.46
C ASP A 200 4.14 4.20 -28.18
N MET A 201 4.09 5.25 -27.35
CA MET A 201 2.86 6.01 -27.10
C MET A 201 2.32 6.69 -28.37
N SER A 202 3.19 7.30 -29.19
CA SER A 202 2.80 7.87 -30.48
C SER A 202 2.48 6.82 -31.55
N ASN A 203 2.54 5.53 -31.21
CA ASN A 203 2.22 4.38 -32.08
C ASN A 203 1.13 3.47 -31.44
N GLU A 204 0.28 4.02 -30.55
CA GLU A 204 -0.83 3.31 -29.87
C GLU A 204 -0.41 2.09 -29.02
N LYS A 205 0.85 2.05 -28.57
CA LYS A 205 1.40 0.97 -27.71
C LYS A 205 1.60 1.43 -26.26
N ASP A 206 0.64 2.17 -25.72
CA ASP A 206 0.70 2.83 -24.41
C ASP A 206 1.30 1.96 -23.29
N SER A 207 0.91 0.67 -23.21
CA SER A 207 1.43 -0.27 -22.21
C SER A 207 2.96 -0.46 -22.27
N ALA A 208 3.55 -0.51 -23.46
CA ALA A 208 4.99 -0.65 -23.64
C ALA A 208 5.73 0.67 -23.38
N GLY A 209 5.09 1.80 -23.69
CA GLY A 209 5.57 3.12 -23.30
C GLY A 209 5.60 3.31 -21.78
N VAL A 210 4.51 2.97 -21.09
CA VAL A 210 4.40 3.05 -19.63
C VAL A 210 5.38 2.10 -18.92
N GLU A 211 5.59 0.88 -19.43
CA GLU A 211 6.63 -0.02 -18.92
C GLU A 211 8.04 0.60 -19.00
N LYS A 212 8.37 1.22 -20.14
CA LYS A 212 9.66 1.92 -20.33
C LYS A 212 9.81 3.15 -19.42
N LEU A 213 8.73 3.88 -19.15
CA LEU A 213 8.75 5.02 -18.21
C LEU A 213 8.88 4.57 -16.75
N HIS A 214 8.18 3.52 -16.31
CA HIS A 214 8.41 2.93 -14.98
C HIS A 214 9.83 2.39 -14.83
N TRP A 215 10.42 1.81 -15.88
CA TRP A 215 11.83 1.42 -15.87
C TRP A 215 12.73 2.65 -15.73
N ALA A 216 12.44 3.76 -16.41
CA ALA A 216 13.20 5.00 -16.27
C ALA A 216 13.10 5.58 -14.85
N ALA A 217 11.89 5.67 -14.29
CA ALA A 217 11.66 6.14 -12.92
C ALA A 217 12.33 5.27 -11.84
N ALA A 218 12.57 3.98 -12.10
CA ALA A 218 13.32 3.11 -11.20
C ALA A 218 14.85 3.29 -11.26
N HIS A 219 15.38 3.86 -12.35
CA HIS A 219 16.83 4.05 -12.59
C HIS A 219 17.28 5.52 -12.56
N ASP A 220 16.33 6.46 -12.55
CA ASP A 220 16.46 7.88 -12.21
C ASP A 220 15.25 8.28 -11.37
N VAL A 221 15.28 7.94 -10.07
CA VAL A 221 14.14 8.21 -9.14
C VAL A 221 13.91 9.70 -8.90
N SER A 222 14.92 10.52 -9.19
CA SER A 222 14.91 11.97 -9.13
C SER A 222 14.29 12.65 -10.35
N GLY A 223 14.12 11.93 -11.46
CA GLY A 223 13.65 12.48 -12.72
C GLY A 223 14.61 13.45 -13.42
N GLN A 224 15.89 13.49 -13.06
CA GLN A 224 16.85 14.45 -13.63
C GLN A 224 16.95 14.39 -15.16
N VAL A 225 16.82 13.20 -15.75
CA VAL A 225 16.89 12.98 -17.21
C VAL A 225 15.55 13.31 -17.86
N VAL A 226 14.42 12.95 -17.25
CA VAL A 226 13.10 13.26 -17.83
C VAL A 226 12.77 14.75 -17.72
N HIS A 227 13.14 15.42 -16.63
CA HIS A 227 13.05 16.87 -16.49
C HIS A 227 13.93 17.60 -17.52
N ARG A 228 15.15 17.10 -17.79
CA ARG A 228 16.05 17.67 -18.81
C ARG A 228 15.50 17.53 -20.23
N LEU A 229 14.83 16.42 -20.54
CA LEU A 229 14.28 16.14 -21.88
C LEU A 229 12.91 16.77 -22.14
N LEU A 230 12.02 16.79 -21.14
CA LEU A 230 10.60 17.15 -21.31
C LEU A 230 10.17 18.36 -20.48
N GLY A 231 11.07 18.96 -19.71
CA GLY A 231 10.78 20.00 -18.72
C GLY A 231 10.23 19.42 -17.40
N PRO A 232 10.23 20.21 -16.30
CA PRO A 232 9.78 19.74 -14.99
C PRO A 232 8.27 19.44 -14.94
N ASN A 233 7.46 20.14 -15.74
CA ASN A 233 6.00 20.00 -15.76
C ASN A 233 5.52 19.00 -16.84
N HIS A 234 6.28 17.92 -17.07
CA HIS A 234 5.96 16.94 -18.10
C HIS A 234 4.77 16.04 -17.72
N VAL A 235 3.97 15.62 -18.71
CA VAL A 235 2.73 14.86 -18.49
C VAL A 235 2.90 13.48 -17.85
N TYR A 236 4.14 13.03 -17.63
CA TYR A 236 4.50 11.76 -17.01
C TYR A 236 5.03 11.90 -15.58
N GLN A 237 5.07 13.11 -15.03
CA GLN A 237 5.55 13.41 -13.67
C GLN A 237 4.93 12.49 -12.59
N PRO A 238 3.62 12.13 -12.63
CA PRO A 238 3.02 11.20 -11.65
C PRO A 238 3.53 9.74 -11.69
N LEU A 239 4.47 9.40 -12.59
CA LEU A 239 5.17 8.11 -12.58
C LEU A 239 6.45 8.12 -11.71
N TRP A 240 6.88 9.31 -11.25
CA TRP A 240 8.03 9.52 -10.37
C TRP A 240 7.60 9.73 -8.91
N PRO A 241 8.42 9.31 -7.92
CA PRO A 241 8.10 9.40 -6.49
C PRO A 241 8.35 10.79 -5.89
N GLU A 242 7.33 11.41 -5.30
CA GLU A 242 7.40 12.78 -4.77
C GLU A 242 8.07 12.90 -3.37
N ASP A 243 7.81 11.98 -2.42
CA ASP A 243 8.31 12.05 -1.04
C ASP A 243 9.48 11.08 -0.76
N LEU A 244 10.62 11.33 -1.43
CA LEU A 244 11.86 10.57 -1.24
C LEU A 244 12.47 10.84 0.16
N LYS A 245 12.61 9.79 0.98
CA LYS A 245 13.08 9.87 2.39
C LYS A 245 13.69 8.57 2.88
N VAL A 246 14.65 8.64 3.80
CA VAL A 246 15.21 7.46 4.49
C VAL A 246 15.32 7.65 5.99
N TYR A 247 15.42 6.53 6.72
CA TYR A 247 15.86 6.50 8.11
C TYR A 247 17.39 6.56 8.13
N LEU A 248 17.99 7.61 8.70
CA LEU A 248 19.43 7.74 8.80
C LEU A 248 19.90 7.38 10.22
N ASP A 249 20.09 6.10 10.46
CA ASP A 249 20.73 5.58 11.68
C ASP A 249 22.26 5.69 11.57
N LEU A 250 22.76 6.94 11.60
CA LEU A 250 24.19 7.27 11.68
C LEU A 250 24.41 8.47 12.62
N PRO A 251 25.38 8.40 13.56
CA PRO A 251 25.74 9.55 14.36
C PRO A 251 26.36 10.64 13.48
N VAL A 252 25.75 11.83 13.47
CA VAL A 252 26.23 12.98 12.69
C VAL A 252 27.51 13.53 13.34
N PRO A 253 28.62 13.71 12.59
CA PRO A 253 29.88 14.21 13.14
C PRO A 253 29.72 15.60 13.77
N ALA A 254 30.46 15.85 14.86
CA ALA A 254 30.35 17.10 15.63
C ALA A 254 30.70 18.37 14.82
N SER A 255 31.56 18.23 13.81
CA SER A 255 31.89 19.21 12.77
C SER A 255 30.64 19.61 11.96
N VAL A 256 29.95 18.62 11.40
CA VAL A 256 28.72 18.78 10.61
C VAL A 256 27.57 19.32 11.47
N ALA A 257 27.45 18.86 12.71
CA ALA A 257 26.47 19.38 13.66
C ALA A 257 26.75 20.86 14.02
N ALA A 258 28.02 21.29 14.11
CA ALA A 258 28.34 22.69 14.35
C ALA A 258 27.92 23.59 13.18
N ASP A 259 28.28 23.21 11.95
CA ASP A 259 27.95 23.96 10.73
C ASP A 259 26.45 24.00 10.41
N LEU A 260 25.68 22.98 10.81
CA LEU A 260 24.21 22.97 10.70
C LEU A 260 23.50 23.76 11.83
N GLY A 261 24.25 24.38 12.75
CA GLY A 261 23.71 25.16 13.88
C GLY A 261 23.18 24.30 15.04
N TRP A 262 23.48 22.99 15.04
CA TRP A 262 22.92 22.01 15.99
C TRP A 262 23.65 21.96 17.35
N ASN A 263 24.76 22.69 17.50
CA ASN A 263 25.54 22.77 18.74
C ASN A 263 25.26 24.05 19.52
N ILE A 264 24.08 24.17 20.15
CA ILE A 264 23.78 25.21 21.13
C ILE A 264 23.38 24.59 22.48
N LEU A 265 24.11 24.93 23.54
CA LEU A 265 23.84 24.48 24.90
C LEU A 265 22.73 25.31 25.53
N ALA A 266 21.69 24.65 26.04
CA ALA A 266 20.56 25.31 26.68
C ALA A 266 21.00 26.06 27.96
N THR A 267 20.84 27.38 27.98
CA THR A 267 21.02 28.22 29.17
C THR A 267 19.93 27.92 30.19
N ALA A 268 20.32 27.59 31.42
CA ALA A 268 19.39 27.20 32.47
C ALA A 268 18.44 28.35 32.87
N SER A 269 17.13 28.05 32.90
CA SER A 269 16.09 28.97 33.33
C SER A 269 16.13 29.20 34.84
N SER A 270 16.67 30.35 35.26
CA SER A 270 16.74 30.74 36.66
C SER A 270 15.34 30.98 37.24
N SER A 271 14.92 30.13 38.18
CA SER A 271 13.65 30.30 38.90
C SER A 271 13.69 31.51 39.82
N SER A 272 12.63 32.32 39.77
CA SER A 272 12.52 33.59 40.49
C SER A 272 12.18 33.36 41.97
N HIS A 273 13.14 33.61 42.86
CA HIS A 273 12.91 33.81 44.31
C HIS A 273 13.64 35.08 44.79
N SER A 274 13.08 35.71 45.83
CA SER A 274 13.39 37.09 46.23
C SER A 274 14.69 37.24 47.02
N ALA A 275 15.45 38.29 46.71
CA ALA A 275 16.52 38.81 47.58
C ALA A 275 15.96 39.43 48.88
N PRO A 276 16.79 39.64 49.91
CA PRO A 276 17.57 40.90 49.96
C PRO A 276 19.04 40.75 50.40
N ALA A 277 19.84 41.78 50.07
CA ALA A 277 21.06 42.33 50.71
C ALA A 277 22.01 41.41 51.56
N THR A 278 23.33 41.59 51.55
CA THR A 278 24.05 42.88 51.62
C THR A 278 25.49 42.79 51.07
N GLN A 279 26.16 43.95 51.00
CA GLN A 279 27.47 44.25 50.39
C GLN A 279 28.70 43.52 50.98
N GLN A 280 29.71 43.36 50.11
CA GLN A 280 31.17 43.56 50.32
C GLN A 280 31.90 42.92 51.53
N VAL A 281 33.01 42.21 51.24
CA VAL A 281 34.40 42.71 51.27
C VAL A 281 35.32 41.64 50.60
N SER A 282 36.56 41.96 50.26
CA SER A 282 37.49 41.18 49.42
C SER A 282 38.67 40.53 50.18
N ASP A 283 39.41 39.68 49.44
CA ASP A 283 40.85 39.34 49.58
C ASP A 283 41.36 38.34 50.66
N THR A 284 42.17 37.37 50.19
CA THR A 284 43.29 36.64 50.89
C THR A 284 42.97 35.81 52.17
N GLU A 285 43.56 34.65 52.51
CA GLU A 285 44.44 33.62 51.88
C GLU A 285 44.18 32.26 52.66
N ALA A 286 44.90 31.13 52.67
CA ALA A 286 46.24 30.76 52.20
C ALA A 286 46.41 29.28 51.75
N THR A 287 47.21 29.12 50.68
CA THR A 287 48.28 28.12 50.40
C THR A 287 48.50 26.87 51.29
N GLN A 288 48.61 25.68 50.66
CA GLN A 288 49.69 24.64 50.76
C GLN A 288 49.20 23.28 50.17
N ALA A 289 49.70 22.81 49.01
CA ALA A 289 50.86 21.90 48.79
C ALA A 289 50.46 20.39 48.84
N ILE A 290 51.13 19.38 48.22
CA ILE A 290 52.55 19.18 47.82
C ILE A 290 52.70 18.37 46.50
N ALA A 291 53.67 18.78 45.66
CA ALA A 291 54.55 18.09 44.68
C ALA A 291 54.17 16.87 43.77
N HIS A 292 54.90 16.78 42.64
CA HIS A 292 54.92 15.72 41.62
C HIS A 292 55.70 14.44 42.02
N SER A 293 55.43 13.30 41.35
CA SER A 293 56.35 12.73 40.32
C SER A 293 55.84 11.45 39.61
N THR A 294 55.89 11.47 38.26
CA THR A 294 56.10 10.34 37.31
C THR A 294 55.40 8.97 37.53
N MET A 295 54.51 8.61 36.59
CA MET A 295 54.14 7.21 36.27
C MET A 295 54.81 6.74 34.96
N SER A 296 54.65 5.48 34.59
CA SER A 296 55.51 4.76 33.63
C SER A 296 55.02 4.77 32.17
N ALA A 297 55.83 4.17 31.28
CA ALA A 297 55.48 3.97 29.87
C ALA A 297 54.33 2.96 29.66
N GLU A 298 54.11 2.04 30.60
CA GLU A 298 52.95 1.12 30.53
C GLU A 298 51.66 1.85 30.93
N ASP A 299 51.73 2.78 31.90
CA ASP A 299 50.60 3.64 32.29
C ASP A 299 50.20 4.61 31.16
N ALA A 300 51.19 5.14 30.43
CA ALA A 300 50.95 5.98 29.25
C ALA A 300 50.26 5.21 28.11
N LEU A 301 50.57 3.92 27.94
CA LEU A 301 49.91 3.07 26.94
C LEU A 301 48.48 2.70 27.35
N GLN A 302 48.24 2.53 28.65
CA GLN A 302 46.90 2.30 29.21
C GLN A 302 46.00 3.55 29.07
N ALA A 303 46.55 4.75 29.22
CA ALA A 303 45.84 6.03 29.04
C ALA A 303 45.45 6.31 27.57
N LEU A 304 46.20 5.79 26.60
CA LEU A 304 45.86 5.84 25.17
C LEU A 304 44.72 4.87 24.78
N LEU A 305 44.26 4.02 25.69
CA LEU A 305 43.20 3.02 25.49
C LEU A 305 41.96 3.27 26.36
N SER A 306 41.90 4.40 27.08
CA SER A 306 40.67 4.92 27.68
C SER A 306 40.02 5.95 26.74
N GLU A 307 38.73 5.76 26.47
CA GLU A 307 37.97 6.52 25.46
C GLU A 307 38.03 8.05 25.69
N GLN A 308 38.23 8.81 24.60
CA GLN A 308 37.94 10.24 24.61
C GLN A 308 36.42 10.41 24.75
N ALA A 309 35.97 10.68 25.98
CA ALA A 309 34.58 10.98 26.27
C ALA A 309 34.17 12.32 25.64
N THR A 310 33.70 12.29 24.39
CA THR A 310 32.85 13.34 23.85
C THR A 310 31.61 13.44 24.74
N VAL A 311 31.40 14.62 25.34
CA VAL A 311 30.23 14.86 26.19
C VAL A 311 28.98 14.75 25.32
N PRO A 312 28.04 13.83 25.61
CA PRO A 312 26.85 13.65 24.77
C PRO A 312 25.90 14.82 24.97
N ILE A 313 25.91 15.75 24.02
CA ILE A 313 24.88 16.80 23.92
C ILE A 313 23.57 16.10 23.53
N LYS A 314 22.56 16.17 24.40
CA LYS A 314 21.26 15.53 24.13
C LYS A 314 20.53 16.24 22.97
N PRO A 315 20.05 15.51 21.96
CA PRO A 315 19.31 16.10 20.83
C PRO A 315 17.96 16.71 21.23
N SER A 316 17.43 16.44 22.43
CA SER A 316 16.29 17.18 22.98
C SER A 316 16.56 18.66 23.27
N ASN A 317 17.82 19.09 23.40
CA ASN A 317 18.16 20.52 23.39
C ASN A 317 18.25 21.09 21.97
N LEU A 318 18.69 20.26 21.01
CA LEU A 318 18.89 20.58 19.60
C LEU A 318 17.55 20.90 18.91
N LEU A 319 16.49 20.18 19.28
CA LEU A 319 15.12 20.39 18.77
C LEU A 319 14.56 21.80 19.06
N ASN A 320 14.88 22.38 20.22
CA ASN A 320 14.36 23.70 20.63
C ASN A 320 15.02 24.87 19.88
N ILE A 321 16.28 24.71 19.47
CA ILE A 321 17.00 25.69 18.64
C ILE A 321 16.52 25.64 17.18
N LEU A 322 16.10 24.47 16.69
CA LEU A 322 15.55 24.32 15.33
C LEU A 322 14.07 24.75 15.18
N GLN A 323 13.46 25.33 16.22
CA GLN A 323 12.08 25.84 16.22
C GLN A 323 11.96 27.34 16.54
N SER A 324 13.08 28.06 16.77
CA SER A 324 13.03 29.43 17.32
C SER A 324 13.25 30.58 16.31
N ASP A 325 13.69 30.30 15.07
CA ASP A 325 13.87 31.31 14.00
C ASP A 325 12.79 31.21 12.89
N GLU A 326 11.52 31.21 13.30
CA GLU A 326 10.41 31.51 12.38
C GLU A 326 10.45 32.98 11.94
N ASN A 327 11.30 33.38 10.97
CA ASN A 327 11.10 34.61 10.17
C ASN A 327 11.99 34.76 8.90
N VAL A 328 12.50 33.68 8.30
CA VAL A 328 13.04 33.75 6.93
C VAL A 328 12.42 32.65 6.06
N ALA A 329 11.54 33.05 5.15
CA ALA A 329 11.07 32.19 4.06
C ALA A 329 12.19 32.02 3.03
N VAL A 330 13.01 30.98 3.22
CA VAL A 330 13.93 30.49 2.19
C VAL A 330 13.14 29.55 1.29
N ASP A 331 13.00 29.88 0.01
CA ASP A 331 12.51 28.95 -1.00
C ASP A 331 13.48 27.75 -1.10
N TYR A 332 12.92 26.54 -1.01
CA TYR A 332 13.64 25.27 -1.16
C TYR A 332 13.19 24.51 -2.42
N SER A 333 12.80 25.26 -3.47
CA SER A 333 13.01 24.80 -4.85
C SER A 333 14.46 24.28 -5.01
N GLU A 334 14.61 23.26 -5.86
CA GLU A 334 15.70 22.28 -5.78
C GLU A 334 17.09 22.89 -5.49
N ILE A 335 17.75 22.42 -4.42
CA ILE A 335 19.17 22.70 -4.13
C ILE A 335 19.96 22.44 -5.42
N PRO A 336 20.47 23.48 -6.13
CA PRO A 336 20.98 23.27 -7.48
C PRO A 336 22.19 22.35 -7.43
N THR A 337 22.33 21.45 -8.40
CA THR A 337 23.49 20.53 -8.49
C THR A 337 24.81 21.30 -8.37
N ALA A 338 24.86 22.50 -8.95
CA ALA A 338 25.93 23.49 -8.84
C ALA A 338 26.48 23.68 -7.41
N SER A 339 25.63 23.66 -6.39
CA SER A 339 26.00 23.87 -4.98
C SER A 339 26.86 22.76 -4.37
N PHE A 340 26.87 21.56 -4.98
CA PHE A 340 27.75 20.45 -4.60
C PHE A 340 29.20 20.66 -5.05
N PHE A 341 29.46 21.58 -5.97
CA PHE A 341 30.78 21.79 -6.56
C PHE A 341 31.48 23.01 -5.97
N LYS A 342 32.64 22.81 -5.37
CA LYS A 342 33.52 23.93 -5.01
C LYS A 342 34.18 24.46 -6.29
N GLN A 343 33.87 25.73 -6.60
CA GLN A 343 34.39 26.62 -7.65
C GLN A 343 33.66 26.65 -9.01
N ASP A 344 32.86 27.71 -9.18
CA ASP A 344 32.64 28.56 -10.35
C ASP A 344 32.69 27.96 -11.78
N ILE A 345 31.52 27.54 -12.29
CA ILE A 345 31.17 27.64 -13.72
C ILE A 345 29.75 28.23 -13.82
N ALA A 346 29.54 29.20 -14.71
CA ALA A 346 28.39 30.12 -14.64
C ALA A 346 27.13 29.67 -15.39
N THR A 347 25.97 30.12 -14.89
CA THR A 347 24.65 30.12 -15.57
C THR A 347 24.04 31.54 -15.56
N PRO A 348 23.26 31.93 -16.59
CA PRO A 348 22.76 33.31 -16.76
C PRO A 348 21.51 33.62 -15.90
N PRO A 349 21.16 34.91 -15.69
CA PRO A 349 20.19 35.32 -14.67
C PRO A 349 18.71 35.09 -15.04
N SER A 350 17.96 34.53 -14.09
CA SER A 350 16.53 34.21 -14.17
C SER A 350 15.62 35.42 -13.93
N ASN A 351 15.33 36.21 -14.97
CA ASN A 351 14.42 37.37 -14.90
C ASN A 351 12.99 37.05 -15.39
N VAL A 352 12.23 36.26 -14.62
CA VAL A 352 10.75 36.23 -14.71
C VAL A 352 10.17 36.12 -13.30
N ALA A 353 9.59 37.21 -12.79
CA ALA A 353 8.89 37.19 -11.51
C ALA A 353 7.47 36.61 -11.68
N PHE A 354 7.19 35.50 -11.01
CA PHE A 354 5.83 35.03 -10.76
C PHE A 354 5.46 35.30 -9.30
N SER A 355 4.26 35.81 -9.05
CA SER A 355 3.76 36.07 -7.70
C SER A 355 3.32 34.77 -7.03
N GLU A 356 3.91 34.45 -5.89
CA GLU A 356 3.46 33.33 -5.06
C GLU A 356 2.01 33.53 -4.59
N GLN A 357 1.27 32.43 -4.49
CA GLN A 357 0.05 32.34 -3.69
C GLN A 357 0.23 31.19 -2.70
N HIS A 358 0.37 31.51 -1.42
CA HIS A 358 0.54 30.50 -0.37
C HIS A 358 -0.63 29.50 -0.37
N PHE A 359 -0.29 28.22 -0.19
CA PHE A 359 -1.27 27.13 -0.05
C PHE A 359 -1.00 26.42 1.28
N GLU A 360 -2.04 26.26 2.10
CA GLU A 360 -1.89 25.83 3.50
C GLU A 360 -1.52 24.34 3.62
N GLU A 361 -0.41 24.04 4.31
CA GLU A 361 0.13 22.67 4.49
C GLU A 361 -0.44 21.95 5.75
N SER A 362 -1.66 22.29 6.18
CA SER A 362 -2.17 21.97 7.53
C SER A 362 -2.90 20.63 7.70
N LEU A 363 -3.05 19.82 6.63
CA LEU A 363 -3.93 18.63 6.64
C LEU A 363 -3.30 17.33 7.19
N PHE A 364 -1.97 17.25 7.36
CA PHE A 364 -1.29 15.99 7.71
C PHE A 364 -0.56 16.05 9.06
N THR A 365 -1.31 15.74 10.13
CA THR A 365 -0.75 15.63 11.49
C THR A 365 0.36 14.57 11.59
N GLN A 366 1.30 14.75 12.53
CA GLN A 366 2.35 13.76 12.81
C GLN A 366 1.77 12.38 13.14
N GLU A 367 0.69 12.35 13.92
CA GLU A 367 -0.07 11.14 14.27
C GLU A 367 -0.56 10.40 13.01
N THR A 368 -1.09 11.10 12.02
CA THR A 368 -1.54 10.50 10.75
C THR A 368 -0.39 9.78 10.04
N ARG A 369 0.80 10.41 10.01
CA ARG A 369 2.00 9.83 9.39
C ARG A 369 2.50 8.60 10.16
N GLN A 370 2.36 8.60 11.49
CA GLN A 370 2.66 7.45 12.34
C GLN A 370 1.68 6.29 12.11
N THR A 371 0.36 6.53 12.10
CA THR A 371 -0.66 5.50 11.82
C THR A 371 -0.42 4.83 10.46
N VAL A 372 -0.13 5.59 9.41
CA VAL A 372 0.21 5.02 8.08
C VAL A 372 1.49 4.19 8.17
N ALA A 373 2.56 4.71 8.79
CA ALA A 373 3.82 3.98 8.93
C ALA A 373 3.65 2.63 9.67
N THR A 374 2.85 2.58 10.75
CA THR A 374 2.58 1.32 11.46
C THR A 374 1.70 0.37 10.65
N LEU A 375 0.71 0.87 9.89
CA LEU A 375 -0.09 0.01 8.99
C LEU A 375 0.76 -0.59 7.86
N ASP A 376 1.71 0.17 7.32
CA ASP A 376 2.64 -0.28 6.28
C ASP A 376 3.73 -1.22 6.84
N GLU A 377 4.21 -0.99 8.06
CA GLU A 377 5.09 -1.92 8.80
C GLU A 377 4.40 -3.28 9.01
N ILE A 378 3.16 -3.25 9.51
CA ILE A 378 2.31 -4.44 9.67
C ILE A 378 2.13 -5.19 8.35
N GLN A 379 1.91 -4.47 7.24
CA GLN A 379 1.82 -5.09 5.91
C GLN A 379 3.17 -5.66 5.43
N SER A 380 4.29 -5.03 5.81
CA SER A 380 5.65 -5.49 5.52
C SER A 380 6.00 -6.77 6.26
N ASP A 381 5.71 -6.86 7.57
CA ASP A 381 5.91 -8.09 8.37
C ASP A 381 5.16 -9.28 7.75
N PHE A 382 3.90 -9.04 7.37
CA PHE A 382 3.08 -10.02 6.64
C PHE A 382 3.71 -10.48 5.31
N ASP A 383 4.41 -9.63 4.56
CA ASP A 383 5.09 -10.00 3.31
C ASP A 383 6.47 -10.65 3.54
N GLN A 384 7.26 -10.16 4.50
CA GLN A 384 8.64 -10.60 4.77
C GLN A 384 8.74 -12.06 5.24
N VAL A 385 7.77 -12.55 6.03
CA VAL A 385 7.67 -13.96 6.49
C VAL A 385 7.70 -14.96 5.31
N THR A 386 7.33 -14.51 4.10
CA THR A 386 7.35 -15.33 2.88
C THR A 386 8.78 -15.63 2.37
N ARG A 387 9.81 -14.89 2.81
CA ARG A 387 11.20 -14.95 2.29
C ARG A 387 12.23 -15.43 3.33
N LYS A 388 12.31 -16.75 3.52
CA LYS A 388 13.34 -17.47 4.34
C LYS A 388 13.58 -16.87 5.74
N ILE A 389 12.90 -17.46 6.73
CA ILE A 389 12.97 -17.17 8.17
C ILE A 389 14.40 -17.31 8.74
N HIS A 390 15.25 -16.29 8.59
CA HIS A 390 16.65 -16.22 9.06
C HIS A 390 17.06 -14.76 9.40
N ARG A 391 16.24 -14.04 10.17
CA ARG A 391 16.61 -12.79 10.87
C ARG A 391 15.98 -12.73 12.26
N PRO A 392 16.62 -12.11 13.26
CA PRO A 392 16.06 -11.87 14.59
C PRO A 392 15.29 -10.53 14.70
N GLU A 393 15.18 -9.79 13.59
CA GLU A 393 14.70 -8.40 13.52
C GLU A 393 13.23 -8.34 13.08
N LEU A 394 12.31 -8.84 13.91
CA LEU A 394 10.87 -8.63 13.77
C LEU A 394 10.36 -7.98 15.06
N SER A 395 10.34 -6.64 15.08
CA SER A 395 10.06 -5.81 16.27
C SER A 395 8.66 -6.00 16.84
N ASN A 396 7.66 -6.22 15.98
CA ASN A 396 6.23 -6.16 16.33
C ASN A 396 5.48 -7.48 16.09
N ALA A 397 6.19 -8.60 15.93
CA ALA A 397 5.62 -9.87 15.48
C ALA A 397 5.59 -10.94 16.60
N ASP A 398 4.41 -11.51 16.87
CA ASP A 398 4.16 -12.55 17.87
C ASP A 398 4.63 -13.92 17.33
N THR A 399 5.82 -14.35 17.75
CA THR A 399 6.49 -15.57 17.25
C THR A 399 6.04 -16.87 17.92
N ARG A 400 4.94 -16.86 18.68
CA ARG A 400 4.39 -18.07 19.34
C ARG A 400 3.89 -19.09 18.32
N PHE A 401 3.78 -20.35 18.73
CA PHE A 401 3.35 -21.42 17.81
C PHE A 401 1.85 -21.29 17.49
N PRO A 402 1.45 -21.23 16.21
CA PRO A 402 0.08 -20.88 15.83
C PRO A 402 -0.86 -22.08 15.92
N SER A 403 -1.93 -21.94 16.71
CA SER A 403 -3.06 -22.87 16.73
C SER A 403 -4.18 -22.40 15.80
N TYR A 404 -4.77 -23.35 15.08
CA TYR A 404 -6.04 -23.15 14.38
C TYR A 404 -7.19 -23.47 15.34
N VAL A 405 -7.91 -22.44 15.77
CA VAL A 405 -9.05 -22.56 16.69
C VAL A 405 -10.34 -22.85 15.91
N LEU A 406 -11.04 -23.91 16.27
CA LEU A 406 -12.36 -24.27 15.76
C LEU A 406 -13.40 -23.93 16.84
N PHE A 407 -14.29 -22.98 16.58
CA PHE A 407 -15.07 -22.27 17.60
C PHE A 407 -16.58 -22.43 17.42
N THR A 408 -17.31 -22.79 18.47
CA THR A 408 -18.79 -22.91 18.47
C THR A 408 -19.36 -22.86 19.89
N SER A 409 -20.68 -22.82 20.05
CA SER A 409 -21.37 -22.91 21.35
C SER A 409 -22.20 -24.20 21.43
N ARG A 410 -21.98 -25.01 22.47
CA ARG A 410 -22.71 -26.26 22.70
C ARG A 410 -24.18 -26.02 23.05
N LYS A 411 -24.45 -25.04 23.93
CA LYS A 411 -25.81 -24.67 24.34
C LYS A 411 -26.61 -24.18 23.15
N ASN A 412 -26.05 -23.31 22.31
CA ASN A 412 -26.78 -22.78 21.16
C ASN A 412 -26.99 -23.83 20.06
N LEU A 413 -26.02 -24.71 19.81
CA LEU A 413 -26.21 -25.90 18.96
C LEU A 413 -27.35 -26.79 19.48
N ALA A 414 -27.40 -27.07 20.78
CA ALA A 414 -28.46 -27.87 21.40
C ALA A 414 -29.83 -27.17 21.35
N ASN A 415 -29.88 -25.85 21.56
CA ASN A 415 -31.10 -25.04 21.46
C ASN A 415 -31.70 -25.04 20.04
N LYS A 416 -30.85 -24.98 19.00
CA LYS A 416 -31.29 -24.96 17.59
C LYS A 416 -31.60 -26.36 17.04
N TYR A 417 -30.76 -27.36 17.34
CA TYR A 417 -30.77 -28.67 16.69
C TYR A 417 -31.00 -29.87 17.61
N GLY A 418 -31.03 -29.69 18.93
CA GLY A 418 -31.10 -30.75 19.94
C GLY A 418 -29.75 -31.38 20.26
N GLU A 419 -29.60 -31.87 21.50
CA GLU A 419 -28.38 -32.44 22.09
C GLU A 419 -27.66 -33.46 21.18
N ASN A 420 -28.39 -34.45 20.65
CA ASN A 420 -27.79 -35.49 19.80
C ASN A 420 -27.14 -34.90 18.53
N THR A 421 -27.79 -33.90 17.93
CA THR A 421 -27.31 -33.24 16.72
C THR A 421 -26.13 -32.31 17.02
N ALA A 422 -26.19 -31.60 18.15
CA ALA A 422 -25.08 -30.80 18.66
C ALA A 422 -23.83 -31.67 18.89
N GLN A 423 -23.99 -32.86 19.46
CA GLN A 423 -22.87 -33.79 19.66
C GLN A 423 -22.28 -34.28 18.32
N VAL A 424 -23.11 -34.63 17.33
CA VAL A 424 -22.64 -35.03 15.98
C VAL A 424 -21.85 -33.90 15.29
N ILE A 425 -22.26 -32.64 15.49
CA ILE A 425 -21.54 -31.46 15.00
C ILE A 425 -20.19 -31.33 15.72
N ILE A 426 -20.17 -31.40 17.05
CA ILE A 426 -18.96 -31.31 17.88
C ILE A 426 -17.97 -32.45 17.55
N ASP A 427 -18.43 -33.67 17.34
CA ASP A 427 -17.60 -34.81 16.97
C ASP A 427 -16.99 -34.61 15.56
N SER A 428 -17.73 -33.98 14.64
CA SER A 428 -17.23 -33.58 13.31
C SER A 428 -16.15 -32.48 13.39
N ILE A 429 -16.27 -31.56 14.34
CA ILE A 429 -15.27 -30.52 14.66
C ILE A 429 -14.03 -31.16 15.32
N LYS A 430 -14.19 -32.01 16.34
CA LYS A 430 -13.10 -32.80 16.95
C LYS A 430 -12.38 -33.65 15.90
N SER A 431 -13.12 -34.24 14.95
CA SER A 431 -12.57 -34.98 13.80
C SER A 431 -11.77 -34.09 12.85
N LEU A 432 -12.20 -32.84 12.58
CA LEU A 432 -11.44 -31.88 11.78
C LEU A 432 -10.14 -31.48 12.48
N SER A 433 -10.21 -31.16 13.77
CA SER A 433 -9.04 -30.79 14.59
C SER A 433 -7.95 -31.87 14.55
N ALA A 434 -8.33 -33.13 14.73
CA ALA A 434 -7.42 -34.28 14.63
C ALA A 434 -6.84 -34.53 13.21
N LYS A 435 -7.33 -33.84 12.17
CA LYS A 435 -6.70 -33.82 10.83
C LYS A 435 -5.73 -32.65 10.68
N ILE A 436 -6.07 -31.47 11.23
CA ILE A 436 -5.20 -30.28 11.23
C ILE A 436 -3.94 -30.54 12.06
N LEU A 437 -4.09 -31.06 13.28
CA LEU A 437 -3.01 -31.45 14.20
C LEU A 437 -2.00 -32.46 13.59
N ALA A 438 -2.39 -33.20 12.56
CA ALA A 438 -1.52 -34.13 11.84
C ALA A 438 -0.66 -33.47 10.75
N LEU A 439 -0.83 -32.16 10.49
CA LEU A 439 -0.11 -31.38 9.49
C LEU A 439 1.04 -30.59 10.15
N PRO A 440 2.22 -30.48 9.51
CA PRO A 440 3.30 -29.64 10.01
C PRO A 440 2.92 -28.14 9.99
N GLY A 441 3.35 -27.41 11.02
CA GLY A 441 3.26 -25.94 11.08
C GLY A 441 2.00 -25.38 11.72
N TRP A 442 1.10 -26.21 12.24
CA TRP A 442 -0.11 -25.78 12.96
C TRP A 442 -0.33 -26.63 14.20
N ASN A 443 -0.74 -26.02 15.32
CA ASN A 443 -1.55 -26.73 16.32
C ASN A 443 -3.04 -26.62 15.95
N SER A 444 -3.91 -27.31 16.66
CA SER A 444 -5.36 -27.27 16.44
C SER A 444 -6.12 -27.41 17.74
N THR A 445 -7.00 -26.44 18.03
CA THR A 445 -7.75 -26.35 19.28
C THR A 445 -9.24 -26.35 18.98
N VAL A 446 -10.02 -27.23 19.61
CA VAL A 446 -11.49 -27.12 19.61
C VAL A 446 -11.88 -26.27 20.81
N PHE A 447 -12.50 -25.12 20.59
CA PHE A 447 -12.91 -24.21 21.65
C PHE A 447 -14.43 -24.07 21.70
N ILE A 448 -14.98 -24.44 22.86
CA ILE A 448 -16.41 -24.46 23.15
C ILE A 448 -16.55 -23.86 24.56
N PRO A 449 -16.60 -22.53 24.69
CA PRO A 449 -16.42 -21.85 25.98
C PRO A 449 -17.59 -22.07 26.95
N ASP A 450 -18.74 -22.53 26.46
CA ASP A 450 -19.91 -22.84 27.26
C ASP A 450 -19.98 -24.32 27.70
N ASP A 451 -19.01 -25.14 27.29
CA ASP A 451 -18.84 -26.53 27.68
C ASP A 451 -17.80 -26.67 28.82
N ALA A 452 -18.14 -27.45 29.85
CA ALA A 452 -17.33 -27.61 31.05
C ALA A 452 -16.12 -28.55 30.86
N GLU A 453 -16.22 -29.56 29.99
CA GLU A 453 -15.12 -30.50 29.69
C GLU A 453 -14.02 -29.74 28.94
N ILE A 454 -14.38 -29.06 27.85
CA ILE A 454 -13.46 -28.29 27.00
C ILE A 454 -12.85 -27.11 27.77
N SER A 455 -13.64 -26.39 28.57
CA SER A 455 -13.10 -25.30 29.39
C SER A 455 -12.07 -25.79 30.41
N THR A 456 -12.31 -26.96 31.01
CA THR A 456 -11.37 -27.57 31.98
C THR A 456 -10.09 -28.07 31.28
N GLU A 457 -10.18 -28.68 30.09
CA GLU A 457 -9.02 -29.15 29.31
C GLU A 457 -8.10 -27.99 28.87
N LEU A 458 -8.68 -26.85 28.52
CA LEU A 458 -7.95 -25.68 28.07
C LEU A 458 -7.51 -24.76 29.23
N GLY A 459 -8.15 -24.89 30.40
CA GLY A 459 -7.94 -24.05 31.57
C GLY A 459 -8.60 -22.67 31.46
N THR A 460 -9.57 -22.52 30.56
CA THR A 460 -10.35 -21.29 30.34
C THR A 460 -11.56 -21.23 31.27
N THR A 461 -12.11 -20.03 31.42
CA THR A 461 -13.34 -19.78 32.20
C THR A 461 -14.55 -20.24 31.41
N GLN A 462 -15.39 -21.12 31.98
CA GLN A 462 -16.65 -21.52 31.33
C GLN A 462 -17.64 -20.34 31.35
N ILE A 463 -18.28 -20.05 30.22
CA ILE A 463 -19.27 -18.96 30.09
C ILE A 463 -20.71 -19.45 30.25
N GLU A 464 -21.54 -18.66 30.94
CA GLU A 464 -22.97 -18.95 31.09
C GLU A 464 -23.78 -18.45 29.89
N SER A 465 -23.57 -17.19 29.48
CA SER A 465 -24.14 -16.54 28.29
C SER A 465 -23.30 -16.82 27.03
N CYS A 466 -23.95 -16.91 25.88
CA CYS A 466 -23.32 -17.12 24.56
C CYS A 466 -23.63 -15.95 23.60
N ASP A 467 -23.65 -14.72 24.11
CA ASP A 467 -23.69 -13.49 23.31
C ASP A 467 -22.31 -13.16 22.73
N ALA A 468 -22.28 -12.27 21.72
CA ALA A 468 -21.05 -11.96 20.99
C ALA A 468 -19.93 -11.38 21.86
N ASN A 469 -20.24 -10.53 22.85
CA ASN A 469 -19.22 -9.88 23.67
C ASN A 469 -18.61 -10.86 24.69
N THR A 470 -19.44 -11.74 25.27
CA THR A 470 -18.96 -12.83 26.12
C THR A 470 -18.14 -13.85 25.31
N LEU A 471 -18.54 -14.16 24.07
CA LEU A 471 -17.81 -15.05 23.17
C LEU A 471 -16.45 -14.45 22.70
N LYS A 472 -16.39 -13.14 22.41
CA LYS A 472 -15.11 -12.42 22.20
C LYS A 472 -14.21 -12.54 23.43
N SER A 473 -14.76 -12.23 24.62
CA SER A 473 -13.99 -12.26 25.87
C SER A 473 -13.41 -13.64 26.17
N ALA A 474 -14.13 -14.71 25.80
CA ALA A 474 -13.63 -16.08 25.92
C ALA A 474 -12.44 -16.38 24.99
N LEU A 475 -12.38 -15.79 23.78
CA LEU A 475 -11.21 -15.91 22.90
C LEU A 475 -9.99 -15.16 23.44
N VAL A 476 -10.19 -14.07 24.18
CA VAL A 476 -9.10 -13.36 24.89
C VAL A 476 -8.53 -14.20 26.03
N ASP A 477 -9.39 -14.85 26.84
CA ASP A 477 -8.94 -15.82 27.86
C ASP A 477 -8.21 -17.00 27.20
N LEU A 478 -8.69 -17.50 26.05
CA LEU A 478 -8.02 -18.57 25.30
C LEU A 478 -6.59 -18.19 24.86
N ASP A 479 -6.37 -17.02 24.24
CA ASP A 479 -4.99 -16.64 23.83
C ASP A 479 -4.05 -16.50 25.04
N ALA A 480 -4.59 -16.05 26.19
CA ALA A 480 -3.85 -15.99 27.44
C ALA A 480 -3.48 -17.39 27.99
N LYS A 481 -4.33 -18.42 27.84
CA LYS A 481 -3.95 -19.81 28.18
C LYS A 481 -3.00 -20.43 27.16
N LEU A 482 -3.18 -20.15 25.87
CA LEU A 482 -2.26 -20.58 24.81
C LEU A 482 -0.86 -19.99 25.03
N SER A 483 -0.77 -18.73 25.47
CA SER A 483 0.51 -18.06 25.80
C SER A 483 1.34 -18.85 26.81
N GLN A 484 0.70 -19.43 27.85
CA GLN A 484 1.36 -20.26 28.87
C GLN A 484 1.96 -21.56 28.31
N ARG A 485 1.57 -21.97 27.11
CA ARG A 485 2.06 -23.14 26.37
C ARG A 485 3.06 -22.76 25.26
N GLY A 486 3.36 -21.47 25.09
CA GLY A 486 4.15 -20.94 23.97
C GLY A 486 3.37 -20.84 22.65
N GLU A 487 2.03 -20.86 22.71
CA GLU A 487 1.12 -20.89 21.57
C GLU A 487 0.29 -19.60 21.46
N MET A 488 -0.34 -19.39 20.29
CA MET A 488 -1.27 -18.27 20.04
C MET A 488 -2.41 -18.66 19.10
N ILE A 489 -3.50 -17.90 19.10
CA ILE A 489 -4.52 -17.97 18.05
C ILE A 489 -3.90 -17.48 16.73
N GLY A 490 -3.71 -18.40 15.78
CA GLY A 490 -3.15 -18.13 14.45
C GLY A 490 -4.17 -18.18 13.30
N ALA A 491 -5.35 -18.77 13.53
CA ALA A 491 -6.52 -18.74 12.66
C ALA A 491 -7.78 -19.15 13.46
N LEU A 492 -8.96 -18.67 13.05
CA LEU A 492 -10.25 -18.96 13.69
C LEU A 492 -11.29 -19.42 12.66
N LEU A 493 -11.87 -20.61 12.85
CA LEU A 493 -13.05 -21.08 12.11
C LEU A 493 -14.26 -21.10 13.04
N ILE A 494 -15.18 -20.17 12.82
CA ILE A 494 -16.48 -20.14 13.49
C ILE A 494 -17.38 -21.21 12.85
N VAL A 495 -17.99 -22.09 13.64
CA VAL A 495 -18.88 -23.14 13.15
C VAL A 495 -20.31 -22.89 13.62
N GLY A 496 -21.16 -22.45 12.69
CA GLY A 496 -22.55 -22.09 12.92
C GLY A 496 -22.91 -20.68 12.39
N GLY A 497 -24.20 -20.45 12.18
CA GLY A 497 -24.74 -19.14 11.87
C GLY A 497 -24.93 -18.26 13.10
N ASN A 498 -25.67 -17.16 12.94
CA ASN A 498 -25.89 -16.16 13.99
C ASN A 498 -26.55 -16.73 15.27
N ASP A 499 -27.42 -17.73 15.12
CA ASP A 499 -28.11 -18.35 16.26
C ASP A 499 -27.17 -19.21 17.13
N ILE A 500 -25.97 -19.54 16.63
CA ILE A 500 -24.99 -20.42 17.27
C ILE A 500 -23.82 -19.60 17.82
N VAL A 501 -23.18 -18.81 16.96
CA VAL A 501 -22.18 -17.79 17.31
C VAL A 501 -22.66 -16.49 16.69
N PRO A 502 -23.28 -15.57 17.45
CA PRO A 502 -23.80 -14.32 16.91
C PRO A 502 -22.73 -13.50 16.17
N PHE A 503 -23.14 -12.70 15.20
CA PHE A 503 -22.28 -11.62 14.69
C PHE A 503 -22.27 -10.46 15.70
N HIS A 504 -21.17 -9.72 15.79
CA HIS A 504 -21.20 -8.43 16.49
C HIS A 504 -21.99 -7.42 15.65
N LEU A 505 -23.04 -6.84 16.22
CA LEU A 505 -23.85 -5.81 15.57
C LEU A 505 -23.22 -4.43 15.85
N LEU A 506 -22.26 -4.04 15.01
CA LEU A 506 -21.51 -2.79 15.17
C LEU A 506 -22.35 -1.58 14.71
N PRO A 507 -22.10 -0.35 15.22
CA PRO A 507 -22.79 0.84 14.75
C PRO A 507 -22.63 1.06 13.23
N ASN A 508 -23.68 1.56 12.56
CA ASN A 508 -23.57 1.97 11.16
C ASN A 508 -22.88 3.35 11.10
N PRO A 509 -21.70 3.48 10.46
CA PRO A 509 -20.95 4.75 10.45
C PRO A 509 -21.44 5.72 9.37
N THR A 510 -22.28 5.26 8.44
CA THR A 510 -22.86 6.00 7.30
C THR A 510 -24.32 6.35 7.54
N ASP A 511 -24.76 7.52 7.08
CA ASP A 511 -26.20 7.80 6.86
C ASP A 511 -26.72 6.99 5.65
N ASP A 512 -27.30 5.82 5.92
CA ASP A 512 -28.01 4.98 4.94
C ASP A 512 -29.08 4.09 5.61
N SER A 513 -29.69 3.18 4.85
CA SER A 513 -30.82 2.36 5.30
C SER A 513 -30.47 1.19 6.26
N ASP A 514 -29.20 0.97 6.63
CA ASP A 514 -28.84 -0.09 7.59
C ASP A 514 -28.86 0.39 9.07
N PRO A 515 -29.40 -0.42 10.01
CA PRO A 515 -29.41 -0.08 11.43
C PRO A 515 -28.11 -0.42 12.18
N ASN A 516 -27.29 -1.31 11.63
CA ASN A 516 -26.03 -1.79 12.19
C ASN A 516 -25.25 -2.57 11.12
N VAL A 517 -23.97 -2.85 11.39
CA VAL A 517 -23.07 -3.66 10.56
C VAL A 517 -22.78 -4.98 11.31
N PRO A 518 -23.42 -6.11 10.94
CA PRO A 518 -23.06 -7.41 11.48
C PRO A 518 -21.68 -7.83 10.99
N SER A 519 -20.76 -8.09 11.91
CA SER A 519 -19.35 -8.37 11.62
C SER A 519 -18.78 -9.51 12.45
N ASP A 520 -17.82 -10.23 11.87
CA ASP A 520 -16.94 -11.18 12.56
C ASP A 520 -15.58 -10.54 12.93
N ASN A 521 -15.33 -9.27 12.59
CA ASN A 521 -14.06 -8.60 12.90
C ASN A 521 -13.68 -8.60 14.40
N PRO A 522 -14.60 -8.39 15.37
CA PRO A 522 -14.20 -8.37 16.79
C PRO A 522 -13.82 -9.75 17.35
N TYR A 523 -14.11 -10.85 16.64
CA TYR A 523 -13.54 -12.17 16.93
C TYR A 523 -12.12 -12.35 16.39
N ALA A 524 -11.54 -11.33 15.76
CA ALA A 524 -10.19 -11.30 15.20
C ALA A 524 -9.19 -10.47 16.02
N THR A 525 -9.61 -9.90 17.16
CA THR A 525 -8.83 -8.93 17.95
C THR A 525 -8.86 -9.26 19.44
N LEU A 526 -7.75 -9.00 20.13
CA LEU A 526 -7.66 -9.08 21.59
C LEU A 526 -8.23 -7.83 22.28
N ASP A 527 -8.17 -6.69 21.59
CA ASP A 527 -8.66 -5.38 22.04
C ASP A 527 -9.93 -4.96 21.29
N ASP A 528 -10.39 -3.73 21.53
CA ASP A 528 -11.59 -3.17 20.90
C ASP A 528 -11.34 -2.48 19.54
N ASN A 529 -10.13 -2.52 19.00
CA ASN A 529 -9.79 -1.99 17.67
C ASN A 529 -10.11 -3.00 16.56
N TYR A 530 -11.40 -3.31 16.40
CA TYR A 530 -11.92 -4.25 15.41
C TYR A 530 -11.74 -3.83 13.93
N PHE A 531 -10.97 -2.77 13.65
CA PHE A 531 -10.52 -2.42 12.30
C PHE A 531 -9.24 -3.16 11.89
N VAL A 532 -8.39 -3.56 12.85
CA VAL A 532 -7.12 -4.27 12.59
C VAL A 532 -7.22 -5.71 13.08
N GLN A 533 -7.47 -6.64 12.16
CA GLN A 533 -7.55 -8.07 12.49
C GLN A 533 -6.15 -8.64 12.78
N GLN A 534 -5.98 -9.34 13.91
CA GLN A 534 -4.71 -9.98 14.30
C GLN A 534 -4.57 -11.40 13.75
N TRP A 535 -5.67 -12.15 13.63
CA TRP A 535 -5.71 -13.47 12.97
C TRP A 535 -6.85 -13.57 11.93
N PRO A 536 -6.71 -14.44 10.92
CA PRO A 536 -7.76 -14.64 9.93
C PRO A 536 -8.96 -15.37 10.55
N VAL A 537 -10.16 -14.83 10.30
CA VAL A 537 -11.44 -15.42 10.68
C VAL A 537 -12.20 -15.86 9.43
N GLY A 538 -12.79 -17.04 9.48
CA GLY A 538 -13.83 -17.46 8.55
C GLY A 538 -14.92 -18.24 9.29
N ARG A 539 -16.08 -18.38 8.66
CA ARG A 539 -17.28 -18.95 9.28
C ARG A 539 -17.90 -20.03 8.39
N LEU A 540 -18.38 -21.11 8.98
CA LEU A 540 -19.32 -22.05 8.33
C LEU A 540 -20.75 -21.64 8.76
N PRO A 541 -21.44 -20.77 8.00
CA PRO A 541 -22.81 -20.37 8.35
C PRO A 541 -23.76 -21.56 8.26
N ASP A 542 -24.80 -21.57 9.07
CA ASP A 542 -25.92 -22.48 8.87
C ASP A 542 -27.02 -21.85 7.98
N GLU A 543 -28.14 -22.54 7.85
CA GLU A 543 -29.33 -22.01 7.18
C GLU A 543 -30.54 -21.93 8.12
N LYS A 544 -31.59 -21.23 7.68
CA LYS A 544 -32.84 -21.10 8.43
C LYS A 544 -33.57 -22.43 8.63
N GLY A 545 -33.48 -22.98 9.84
CA GLY A 545 -34.30 -24.10 10.27
C GLY A 545 -33.76 -24.80 11.52
N LYS A 546 -34.36 -25.94 11.83
CA LYS A 546 -33.87 -26.91 12.84
C LYS A 546 -33.22 -28.14 12.21
N ASP A 547 -32.94 -28.09 10.91
CA ASP A 547 -32.15 -29.12 10.22
C ASP A 547 -30.68 -28.69 10.21
N ALA A 548 -29.80 -29.56 10.68
CA ALA A 548 -28.36 -29.35 10.70
C ALA A 548 -27.66 -29.84 9.43
N GLY A 549 -28.38 -30.48 8.50
CA GLY A 549 -27.83 -31.10 7.30
C GLY A 549 -26.83 -30.21 6.59
N TYR A 550 -27.22 -28.99 6.23
CA TYR A 550 -26.37 -28.01 5.54
C TYR A 550 -25.05 -27.67 6.26
N LEU A 551 -25.08 -27.53 7.60
CA LEU A 551 -23.86 -27.28 8.39
C LEU A 551 -22.98 -28.55 8.49
N ILE A 552 -23.61 -29.72 8.63
CA ILE A 552 -22.94 -31.02 8.64
C ILE A 552 -22.30 -31.31 7.27
N GLU A 553 -22.89 -30.88 6.15
CA GLU A 553 -22.32 -31.05 4.81
C GLU A 553 -21.11 -30.15 4.57
N GLN A 554 -21.14 -28.88 5.01
CA GLN A 554 -19.95 -28.02 5.01
C GLN A 554 -18.82 -28.60 5.88
N LEU A 555 -19.15 -29.07 7.09
CA LEU A 555 -18.19 -29.76 7.96
C LEU A 555 -17.64 -31.04 7.30
N ARG A 556 -18.46 -31.80 6.57
CA ARG A 556 -18.03 -32.98 5.81
C ARG A 556 -17.09 -32.61 4.65
N PHE A 557 -17.36 -31.51 3.95
CA PHE A 557 -16.55 -31.00 2.85
C PHE A 557 -15.14 -30.60 3.33
N ILE A 558 -15.03 -29.76 4.37
CA ILE A 558 -13.72 -29.38 4.93
C ILE A 558 -13.00 -30.59 5.57
N ASN A 559 -13.71 -31.48 6.25
CA ASN A 559 -13.13 -32.73 6.76
C ASN A 559 -12.53 -33.62 5.65
N ASN A 560 -13.13 -33.63 4.46
CA ASN A 560 -12.61 -34.33 3.29
C ASN A 560 -11.37 -33.63 2.70
N GLU A 561 -11.36 -32.30 2.60
CA GLU A 561 -10.17 -31.54 2.17
C GLU A 561 -8.96 -31.84 3.08
N TYR A 562 -9.10 -31.71 4.40
CA TYR A 562 -7.98 -31.98 5.32
C TYR A 562 -7.62 -33.48 5.37
N ALA A 563 -8.55 -34.39 5.04
CA ALA A 563 -8.23 -35.79 4.84
C ALA A 563 -7.37 -36.03 3.56
N LEU A 564 -7.52 -35.23 2.50
CA LEU A 564 -6.68 -35.29 1.30
C LEU A 564 -5.27 -34.74 1.60
N LYS A 565 -5.16 -33.58 2.24
CA LYS A 565 -3.87 -33.02 2.74
C LYS A 565 -3.10 -34.07 3.56
N ARG A 566 -3.78 -34.71 4.53
CA ARG A 566 -3.20 -35.77 5.37
C ARG A 566 -2.86 -37.07 4.61
N LYS A 567 -3.62 -37.45 3.58
CA LYS A 567 -3.31 -38.63 2.73
C LYS A 567 -2.07 -38.41 1.88
N SER A 568 -1.88 -37.21 1.32
CA SER A 568 -0.69 -36.85 0.51
C SER A 568 0.61 -37.11 1.28
N LYS A 569 0.66 -36.68 2.55
CA LYS A 569 1.78 -36.91 3.50
C LYS A 569 2.21 -38.39 3.58
N LYS A 570 1.26 -39.34 3.55
CA LYS A 570 1.57 -40.78 3.61
C LYS A 570 2.11 -41.34 2.29
N SER A 571 1.78 -40.75 1.14
CA SER A 571 2.30 -41.20 -0.16
C SER A 571 3.69 -40.65 -0.45
N ALA A 572 3.96 -39.39 -0.08
CA ALA A 572 5.27 -38.75 -0.26
C ALA A 572 6.42 -39.53 0.43
N PHE A 573 6.16 -40.11 1.62
CA PHE A 573 7.16 -40.82 2.42
C PHE A 573 7.70 -42.11 1.76
N PHE A 574 7.00 -42.67 0.77
CA PHE A 574 7.43 -43.87 0.04
C PHE A 574 8.00 -43.60 -1.36
N ASN A 575 7.87 -42.38 -1.89
CA ASN A 575 8.11 -42.05 -3.31
C ASN A 575 9.38 -41.19 -3.55
N VAL A 576 10.40 -41.34 -2.71
CA VAL A 576 11.65 -40.56 -2.83
C VAL A 576 12.31 -40.75 -4.21
N LEU A 577 12.37 -41.98 -4.74
CA LEU A 577 12.97 -42.25 -6.05
C LEU A 577 12.21 -41.68 -7.25
N SER A 578 10.90 -41.41 -7.14
CA SER A 578 10.14 -40.86 -8.29
C SER A 578 10.43 -39.37 -8.52
N SER A 579 10.89 -38.65 -7.50
CA SER A 579 11.12 -37.20 -7.56
C SER A 579 12.10 -36.80 -8.69
N LEU A 580 13.22 -37.51 -8.81
CA LEU A 580 14.28 -37.27 -9.80
C LEU A 580 13.79 -37.44 -11.25
N PHE A 581 12.92 -38.42 -11.50
CA PHE A 581 12.34 -38.63 -12.83
C PHE A 581 11.28 -37.57 -13.17
N VAL A 582 10.55 -37.04 -12.17
CA VAL A 582 9.57 -35.98 -12.37
C VAL A 582 10.23 -34.63 -12.69
N THR A 583 11.37 -34.28 -12.09
CA THR A 583 12.14 -33.08 -12.49
C THR A 583 12.64 -33.18 -13.93
N LEU A 584 13.13 -34.35 -14.36
CA LEU A 584 13.61 -34.54 -15.73
C LEU A 584 12.47 -34.46 -16.77
N PHE A 585 11.31 -35.07 -16.49
CA PHE A 585 10.15 -35.03 -17.39
C PHE A 585 9.39 -33.70 -17.37
N SER A 586 9.44 -32.92 -16.29
CA SER A 586 8.79 -31.60 -16.23
C SER A 586 9.57 -30.55 -17.03
N TRP A 587 10.90 -30.58 -17.02
CA TRP A 587 11.73 -29.73 -17.89
C TRP A 587 11.41 -29.97 -19.39
N LEU A 588 11.22 -31.23 -19.78
CA LEU A 588 10.80 -31.61 -21.14
C LEU A 588 9.37 -31.16 -21.53
N ARG A 589 8.51 -30.77 -20.57
CA ARG A 589 7.18 -30.21 -20.87
C ARG A 589 7.19 -28.70 -21.11
N VAL A 590 8.15 -27.96 -20.54
CA VAL A 590 8.25 -26.49 -20.67
C VAL A 590 8.35 -26.06 -22.14
N PHE A 591 8.97 -26.88 -22.99
CA PHE A 591 9.07 -26.63 -24.44
C PHE A 591 7.82 -26.99 -25.26
N GLY A 592 6.71 -27.41 -24.64
CA GLY A 592 5.51 -27.87 -25.36
C GLY A 592 4.15 -27.42 -24.80
N THR A 593 4.06 -26.92 -23.57
CA THR A 593 2.77 -26.50 -22.97
C THR A 593 2.53 -25.00 -23.11
N LYS A 594 1.48 -24.61 -23.86
CA LYS A 594 0.87 -23.28 -23.72
C LYS A 594 0.47 -23.03 -22.26
N PRO A 595 0.55 -21.79 -21.74
CA PRO A 595 0.02 -21.48 -20.42
C PRO A 595 -1.47 -21.85 -20.36
N SER A 596 -1.87 -22.55 -19.30
CA SER A 596 -3.28 -22.90 -19.08
C SER A 596 -4.06 -21.66 -18.69
N ASN A 597 -4.87 -21.13 -19.61
CA ASN A 597 -5.84 -20.08 -19.31
C ASN A 597 -6.77 -20.55 -18.19
N VAL A 598 -6.63 -19.98 -16.99
CA VAL A 598 -7.57 -20.15 -15.90
C VAL A 598 -8.79 -19.29 -16.22
N GLU A 599 -9.75 -19.90 -16.91
CA GLU A 599 -11.06 -19.29 -17.19
C GLU A 599 -11.74 -18.94 -15.87
N SER A 600 -11.70 -17.65 -15.52
CA SER A 600 -12.33 -17.08 -14.34
C SER A 600 -13.69 -16.48 -14.71
N LEU A 601 -14.60 -16.38 -13.74
CA LEU A 601 -15.95 -15.84 -13.97
C LEU A 601 -16.05 -14.43 -13.38
N GLY A 602 -15.84 -13.41 -14.22
CA GLY A 602 -16.10 -12.01 -13.87
C GLY A 602 -17.41 -11.53 -14.46
N ILE A 603 -18.24 -10.85 -13.66
CA ILE A 603 -19.40 -10.10 -14.15
C ILE A 603 -19.62 -8.80 -13.33
N SER A 604 -19.95 -7.74 -14.05
CA SER A 604 -20.23 -6.40 -13.51
C SER A 604 -21.58 -5.88 -14.00
N ALA A 605 -22.21 -4.97 -13.26
CA ALA A 605 -23.16 -4.03 -13.85
C ALA A 605 -22.45 -3.20 -14.93
N GLU A 606 -23.15 -2.84 -16.02
CA GLU A 606 -22.54 -2.09 -17.12
C GLU A 606 -22.00 -0.72 -16.66
N VAL A 607 -22.76 -0.01 -15.81
CA VAL A 607 -22.35 1.28 -15.22
C VAL A 607 -20.99 1.23 -14.50
N TRP A 608 -20.68 0.12 -13.83
CA TRP A 608 -19.43 -0.05 -13.05
C TRP A 608 -18.31 -0.74 -13.83
N LYS A 609 -18.51 -1.05 -15.12
CA LYS A 609 -17.52 -1.73 -15.97
C LYS A 609 -16.10 -1.16 -15.79
N ARG A 610 -15.94 0.17 -15.74
CA ARG A 610 -14.63 0.85 -15.63
C ARG A 610 -13.91 0.62 -14.30
N ALA A 611 -14.63 0.40 -13.21
CA ALA A 611 -14.05 0.04 -11.91
C ALA A 611 -13.71 -1.46 -11.90
N SER A 612 -14.69 -2.28 -12.30
CA SER A 612 -14.58 -3.74 -12.41
C SER A 612 -13.48 -4.21 -13.36
N GLU A 613 -13.16 -3.49 -14.44
CA GLU A 613 -12.03 -3.79 -15.34
C GLU A 613 -10.68 -3.66 -14.61
N GLY A 614 -10.57 -2.74 -13.64
CA GLY A 614 -9.37 -2.56 -12.81
C GLY A 614 -9.18 -3.68 -11.78
N VAL A 615 -10.28 -4.13 -11.15
CA VAL A 615 -10.26 -5.26 -10.21
C VAL A 615 -10.08 -6.59 -10.95
N TYR A 616 -10.90 -6.86 -11.97
CA TYR A 616 -10.90 -8.12 -12.69
C TYR A 616 -9.62 -8.35 -13.49
N GLY A 617 -8.95 -7.27 -13.94
CA GLY A 617 -7.63 -7.34 -14.59
C GLY A 617 -6.51 -7.95 -13.72
N VAL A 618 -6.71 -8.04 -12.40
CA VAL A 618 -5.82 -8.80 -11.50
C VAL A 618 -6.09 -10.32 -11.60
N ILE A 619 -7.33 -10.71 -11.93
CA ILE A 619 -7.82 -12.09 -11.93
C ILE A 619 -7.57 -12.77 -13.27
N ASP A 620 -7.98 -12.15 -14.38
CA ASP A 620 -7.85 -12.66 -15.76
C ASP A 620 -7.87 -11.46 -16.75
N ASP A 621 -7.76 -11.71 -18.06
CA ASP A 621 -7.86 -10.67 -19.10
C ASP A 621 -9.14 -9.83 -18.93
N ASN A 622 -9.02 -8.50 -18.81
CA ASN A 622 -10.15 -7.59 -18.59
C ASN A 622 -11.21 -7.66 -19.71
N LYS A 623 -10.82 -8.07 -20.92
CA LYS A 623 -11.73 -8.32 -22.05
C LYS A 623 -12.66 -9.52 -21.83
N ARG A 624 -12.42 -10.34 -20.81
CA ARG A 624 -13.28 -11.47 -20.41
C ARG A 624 -14.30 -11.11 -19.32
N LEU A 625 -14.24 -9.92 -18.74
CA LEU A 625 -15.27 -9.42 -17.83
C LEU A 625 -16.61 -9.32 -18.58
N LEU A 626 -17.63 -10.01 -18.07
CA LEU A 626 -18.99 -9.89 -18.58
C LEU A 626 -19.66 -8.63 -18.02
N THR A 627 -20.57 -8.01 -18.79
CA THR A 627 -21.44 -6.95 -18.29
C THR A 627 -22.90 -7.37 -18.30
N SER A 628 -23.65 -6.88 -17.33
CA SER A 628 -25.10 -7.02 -17.25
C SER A 628 -25.75 -5.63 -17.33
N PRO A 629 -26.44 -5.28 -18.44
CA PRO A 629 -26.62 -6.05 -19.69
C PRO A 629 -25.31 -6.18 -20.53
N PRO A 630 -25.26 -7.06 -21.55
CA PRO A 630 -26.32 -7.97 -22.03
C PRO A 630 -26.37 -9.34 -21.32
N THR A 631 -25.38 -9.67 -20.49
CA THR A 631 -25.38 -10.92 -19.72
C THR A 631 -26.47 -10.89 -18.67
N ASN A 632 -27.14 -12.02 -18.48
CA ASN A 632 -28.26 -12.22 -17.56
C ASN A 632 -28.26 -13.68 -17.08
N ASN A 633 -29.17 -13.99 -16.14
CA ASN A 633 -29.24 -15.30 -15.49
C ASN A 633 -29.53 -16.49 -16.41
N LYS A 634 -29.87 -16.28 -17.69
CA LYS A 634 -30.00 -17.37 -18.69
C LYS A 634 -28.67 -17.67 -19.40
N ASN A 635 -27.89 -16.64 -19.75
CA ASN A 635 -26.71 -16.78 -20.60
C ASN A 635 -25.35 -16.64 -19.88
N LEU A 636 -25.33 -16.34 -18.58
CA LEU A 636 -24.13 -16.24 -17.73
C LEU A 636 -23.08 -17.33 -17.96
N LEU A 637 -23.52 -18.57 -18.17
CA LEU A 637 -22.67 -19.76 -18.30
C LEU A 637 -22.56 -20.31 -19.73
N GLU A 638 -23.17 -19.67 -20.73
CA GLU A 638 -23.07 -20.11 -22.14
C GLU A 638 -21.63 -20.04 -22.68
N SER A 639 -20.78 -19.20 -22.08
CA SER A 639 -19.37 -19.01 -22.48
C SER A 639 -18.37 -19.13 -21.33
N ARG A 640 -18.77 -19.66 -20.17
CA ARG A 640 -17.94 -19.75 -18.95
C ARG A 640 -18.24 -21.03 -18.17
N LYS A 641 -17.21 -21.65 -17.58
CA LYS A 641 -17.38 -22.79 -16.67
C LYS A 641 -17.90 -22.33 -15.31
N ALA A 642 -18.96 -22.98 -14.81
CA ALA A 642 -19.49 -22.76 -13.46
C ALA A 642 -18.43 -23.07 -12.39
N SER A 643 -17.73 -24.19 -12.54
CA SER A 643 -16.61 -24.65 -11.71
C SER A 643 -15.27 -24.01 -12.13
N SER A 644 -15.23 -22.68 -12.15
CA SER A 644 -14.01 -21.87 -12.35
C SER A 644 -13.14 -21.79 -11.09
N GLN A 645 -11.87 -21.41 -11.19
CA GLN A 645 -11.01 -21.26 -9.99
C GLN A 645 -11.40 -20.04 -9.16
N PHE A 646 -11.76 -18.94 -9.84
CA PHE A 646 -12.08 -17.65 -9.26
C PHE A 646 -13.37 -17.10 -9.87
N ALA A 647 -14.21 -16.47 -9.06
CA ALA A 647 -15.31 -15.66 -9.54
C ALA A 647 -15.47 -14.34 -8.80
N TYR A 648 -15.90 -13.33 -9.54
CA TYR A 648 -15.93 -11.92 -9.15
C TYR A 648 -17.23 -11.28 -9.62
N PHE A 649 -17.94 -10.63 -8.67
CA PHE A 649 -19.28 -10.10 -8.89
C PHE A 649 -19.38 -8.66 -8.36
N ASN A 650 -19.58 -7.69 -9.26
CA ASN A 650 -19.79 -6.26 -8.95
C ASN A 650 -21.19 -5.87 -9.48
N LEU A 651 -22.22 -6.25 -8.71
CA LEU A 651 -23.62 -6.36 -9.15
C LEU A 651 -24.56 -6.01 -7.99
N HIS A 652 -25.67 -5.34 -8.31
CA HIS A 652 -26.71 -4.93 -7.35
C HIS A 652 -27.23 -6.11 -6.53
N GLY A 653 -27.10 -6.02 -5.21
CA GLY A 653 -27.68 -6.99 -4.28
C GLY A 653 -28.77 -6.39 -3.40
N LEU A 654 -29.84 -7.17 -3.15
CA LEU A 654 -30.93 -6.76 -2.28
C LEU A 654 -31.09 -7.75 -1.11
N LYS A 655 -31.32 -7.21 0.08
CA LYS A 655 -31.48 -7.96 1.33
C LYS A 655 -32.51 -9.09 1.20
N ASP A 656 -33.66 -8.78 0.60
CA ASP A 656 -34.82 -9.68 0.53
C ASP A 656 -34.99 -10.36 -0.83
N THR A 657 -33.89 -10.62 -1.57
CA THR A 657 -33.90 -11.42 -2.81
C THR A 657 -32.85 -12.54 -2.78
N ASN A 658 -32.97 -13.44 -3.76
CA ASN A 658 -31.98 -14.45 -4.12
C ASN A 658 -31.38 -14.21 -5.53
N GLU A 659 -31.55 -12.98 -6.02
CA GLU A 659 -31.15 -12.49 -7.33
C GLU A 659 -30.13 -11.34 -7.13
N TRP A 660 -29.08 -11.30 -7.94
CA TRP A 660 -28.25 -10.11 -8.12
C TRP A 660 -28.50 -9.52 -9.52
N TYR A 661 -28.46 -8.20 -9.62
CA TYR A 661 -28.91 -7.46 -10.80
C TYR A 661 -27.77 -6.69 -11.47
N GLY A 662 -27.84 -6.58 -12.79
CA GLY A 662 -27.05 -5.60 -13.54
C GLY A 662 -27.64 -4.19 -13.40
N GLN A 663 -26.95 -3.20 -13.96
CA GLN A 663 -27.50 -1.88 -14.22
C GLN A 663 -26.93 -1.37 -15.55
N ARG A 664 -27.82 -0.99 -16.48
CA ARG A 664 -27.49 -0.46 -17.82
C ARG A 664 -26.88 0.94 -17.74
N ASP A 665 -25.89 1.21 -18.59
CA ASP A 665 -25.35 2.57 -18.74
C ASP A 665 -26.37 3.45 -19.49
N LEU A 666 -27.00 4.37 -18.75
CA LEU A 666 -27.99 5.31 -19.29
C LEU A 666 -27.39 6.39 -20.20
N SER A 667 -26.06 6.51 -20.29
CA SER A 667 -25.41 7.34 -21.32
C SER A 667 -25.41 6.68 -22.71
N ARG A 668 -25.78 5.40 -22.80
CA ARG A 668 -25.87 4.63 -24.05
C ARG A 668 -27.32 4.50 -24.50
N GLU A 669 -27.56 4.69 -25.80
CA GLU A 669 -28.81 4.29 -26.44
C GLU A 669 -28.95 2.76 -26.42
N GLY A 670 -30.13 2.27 -26.04
CA GLY A 670 -30.42 0.84 -25.96
C GLY A 670 -31.81 0.56 -25.38
N THR A 671 -32.39 -0.56 -25.78
CA THR A 671 -33.72 -1.04 -25.33
C THR A 671 -33.64 -2.11 -24.24
N ASP A 672 -32.43 -2.45 -23.80
CA ASP A 672 -32.21 -3.38 -22.69
C ASP A 672 -32.81 -2.88 -21.38
N LEU A 673 -33.28 -3.82 -20.55
CA LEU A 673 -33.79 -3.55 -19.21
C LEU A 673 -32.75 -2.77 -18.39
N GLU A 674 -33.20 -1.76 -17.65
CA GLU A 674 -32.31 -0.95 -16.80
C GLU A 674 -31.65 -1.80 -15.72
N TYR A 675 -32.44 -2.63 -15.02
CA TYR A 675 -31.96 -3.61 -14.02
C TYR A 675 -32.31 -5.04 -14.46
N PRO A 676 -31.46 -5.72 -15.26
CA PRO A 676 -31.63 -7.13 -15.60
C PRO A 676 -31.19 -8.04 -14.45
N VAL A 677 -31.79 -9.22 -14.31
CA VAL A 677 -31.29 -10.24 -13.36
C VAL A 677 -30.00 -10.83 -13.93
N ALA A 678 -28.86 -10.50 -13.33
CA ALA A 678 -27.54 -10.96 -13.75
C ALA A 678 -27.32 -12.45 -13.38
N LEU A 679 -27.70 -12.83 -12.17
CA LEU A 679 -27.66 -14.22 -11.68
C LEU A 679 -28.63 -14.45 -10.52
N ASN A 680 -28.94 -15.71 -10.24
CA ASN A 680 -29.64 -16.14 -9.02
C ASN A 680 -29.21 -17.55 -8.58
N THR A 681 -29.78 -18.07 -7.50
CA THR A 681 -29.44 -19.40 -6.94
C THR A 681 -29.66 -20.58 -7.89
N LYS A 682 -30.36 -20.42 -9.02
CA LYS A 682 -30.52 -21.46 -10.05
C LYS A 682 -29.37 -21.55 -11.05
N ASN A 683 -28.45 -20.58 -11.06
CA ASN A 683 -27.30 -20.60 -11.98
C ASN A 683 -26.24 -21.65 -11.61
N PHE A 684 -26.11 -22.01 -10.34
CA PHE A 684 -25.12 -22.97 -9.85
C PHE A 684 -25.83 -24.13 -9.18
N THR A 685 -25.70 -25.32 -9.76
CA THR A 685 -26.40 -26.56 -9.38
C THR A 685 -25.41 -27.62 -8.90
N GLN A 686 -25.91 -28.77 -8.45
CA GLN A 686 -25.03 -29.85 -7.94
C GLN A 686 -24.17 -30.48 -9.04
N GLU A 687 -24.67 -30.45 -10.28
CA GLU A 687 -24.07 -31.05 -11.48
C GLU A 687 -23.08 -30.11 -12.15
N SER A 688 -23.33 -28.80 -12.09
CA SER A 688 -22.46 -27.76 -12.65
C SER A 688 -21.35 -27.31 -11.67
N GLY A 689 -21.63 -27.42 -10.38
CA GLY A 689 -20.74 -26.96 -9.30
C GLY A 689 -20.68 -25.43 -9.20
N ALA A 690 -19.74 -24.94 -8.41
CA ALA A 690 -19.49 -23.51 -8.20
C ALA A 690 -18.01 -23.16 -8.29
N PRO A 691 -17.66 -21.85 -8.41
CA PRO A 691 -16.28 -21.39 -8.41
C PRO A 691 -15.60 -21.67 -7.06
N ALA A 692 -14.30 -22.02 -7.09
CA ALA A 692 -13.60 -22.47 -5.88
C ALA A 692 -13.40 -21.35 -4.83
N ILE A 693 -13.10 -20.12 -5.28
CA ILE A 693 -13.04 -18.91 -4.45
C ILE A 693 -13.92 -17.83 -5.10
N VAL A 694 -14.77 -17.18 -4.31
CA VAL A 694 -15.72 -16.15 -4.77
C VAL A 694 -15.52 -14.86 -3.96
N LEU A 695 -15.52 -13.71 -4.64
CA LEU A 695 -15.76 -12.40 -4.02
C LEU A 695 -16.94 -11.71 -4.69
N SER A 696 -17.86 -11.17 -3.89
CA SER A 696 -18.98 -10.33 -4.34
C SER A 696 -18.99 -9.00 -3.59
N GLU A 697 -19.07 -7.91 -4.35
CA GLU A 697 -19.20 -6.55 -3.85
C GLU A 697 -20.66 -6.11 -3.67
N ALA A 698 -21.62 -6.95 -4.05
CA ALA A 698 -23.05 -6.68 -3.96
C ALA A 698 -23.48 -6.24 -2.54
N CYS A 699 -24.35 -5.23 -2.42
CA CYS A 699 -25.05 -4.94 -1.16
C CYS A 699 -25.73 -6.21 -0.64
N TYR A 700 -25.56 -6.52 0.64
CA TYR A 700 -26.08 -7.75 1.27
C TYR A 700 -25.60 -9.05 0.60
N GLY A 701 -24.50 -9.03 -0.17
CA GLY A 701 -23.96 -10.20 -0.88
C GLY A 701 -23.62 -11.37 0.04
N ALA A 702 -23.28 -11.10 1.30
CA ALA A 702 -23.08 -12.06 2.38
C ALA A 702 -24.21 -12.05 3.43
N TRP A 703 -25.37 -11.42 3.21
CA TRP A 703 -26.48 -11.52 4.16
C TRP A 703 -27.09 -12.93 4.15
N VAL A 704 -26.94 -13.64 5.27
CA VAL A 704 -27.43 -15.03 5.46
C VAL A 704 -28.50 -15.17 6.55
N PHE A 705 -28.75 -14.11 7.33
CA PHE A 705 -29.77 -14.11 8.40
C PHE A 705 -31.13 -14.48 7.82
N ASP A 706 -31.81 -15.43 8.46
CA ASP A 706 -33.13 -15.93 8.10
C ASP A 706 -33.28 -16.46 6.65
N LYS A 707 -32.18 -16.83 5.98
CA LYS A 707 -32.20 -17.39 4.61
C LYS A 707 -31.93 -18.89 4.57
N LYS A 708 -32.49 -19.56 3.55
CA LYS A 708 -32.09 -20.91 3.13
C LYS A 708 -31.08 -20.89 1.98
N VAL A 709 -30.52 -22.05 1.65
CA VAL A 709 -29.63 -22.24 0.48
C VAL A 709 -30.24 -21.67 -0.82
N ASN A 710 -31.56 -21.80 -1.01
CA ASN A 710 -32.25 -21.29 -2.20
C ASN A 710 -32.52 -19.77 -2.16
N ASP A 711 -32.39 -19.14 -0.99
CA ASP A 711 -32.71 -17.72 -0.75
C ASP A 711 -31.46 -16.83 -0.74
N SER A 712 -30.27 -17.41 -0.55
CA SER A 712 -28.99 -16.69 -0.52
C SER A 712 -28.02 -17.25 -1.56
N VAL A 713 -27.51 -16.38 -2.42
CA VAL A 713 -26.48 -16.70 -3.41
C VAL A 713 -25.20 -17.22 -2.74
N ALA A 714 -24.80 -16.61 -1.61
CA ALA A 714 -23.65 -17.06 -0.82
C ALA A 714 -23.82 -18.49 -0.27
N LEU A 715 -24.99 -18.79 0.33
CA LEU A 715 -25.26 -20.13 0.85
C LEU A 715 -25.31 -21.19 -0.27
N ASN A 716 -25.85 -20.85 -1.44
CA ASN A 716 -25.82 -21.72 -2.61
C ASN A 716 -24.39 -21.99 -3.10
N PHE A 717 -23.53 -20.97 -3.22
CA PHE A 717 -22.13 -21.16 -3.62
C PHE A 717 -21.40 -22.18 -2.72
N LEU A 718 -21.51 -22.04 -1.40
CA LEU A 718 -20.96 -23.00 -0.43
C LEU A 718 -21.54 -24.42 -0.64
N SER A 719 -22.86 -24.54 -0.87
CA SER A 719 -23.52 -25.83 -1.13
C SER A 719 -23.02 -26.53 -2.40
N ARG A 720 -22.50 -25.78 -3.39
CA ARG A 720 -21.99 -26.30 -4.67
C ARG A 720 -20.47 -26.43 -4.73
N GLY A 721 -19.79 -26.31 -3.58
CA GLY A 721 -18.35 -26.60 -3.45
C GLY A 721 -17.42 -25.39 -3.49
N THR A 722 -17.93 -24.16 -3.40
CA THR A 722 -17.07 -22.99 -3.10
C THR A 722 -16.39 -23.18 -1.75
N ARG A 723 -15.05 -23.11 -1.72
CA ARG A 723 -14.22 -23.30 -0.52
C ARG A 723 -14.16 -22.05 0.36
N ALA A 724 -14.31 -20.89 -0.28
CA ALA A 724 -14.39 -19.59 0.38
C ALA A 724 -15.22 -18.59 -0.44
N PHE A 725 -16.21 -17.97 0.22
CA PHE A 725 -17.02 -16.87 -0.30
C PHE A 725 -16.72 -15.61 0.53
N VAL A 726 -16.50 -14.48 -0.14
CA VAL A 726 -16.24 -13.18 0.48
C VAL A 726 -17.26 -12.15 0.00
N GLY A 727 -17.83 -11.36 0.91
CA GLY A 727 -18.73 -10.27 0.54
C GLY A 727 -19.29 -9.49 1.73
N SER A 728 -19.99 -8.39 1.44
CA SER A 728 -20.58 -7.50 2.44
C SER A 728 -21.83 -8.09 3.09
N THR A 729 -21.92 -8.03 4.42
CA THR A 729 -23.16 -8.33 5.16
C THR A 729 -24.26 -7.29 4.92
N VAL A 730 -23.92 -6.05 4.59
CA VAL A 730 -24.82 -4.87 4.53
C VAL A 730 -24.64 -4.09 3.23
N ILE A 731 -25.14 -2.84 3.13
CA ILE A 731 -24.83 -1.97 1.98
C ILE A 731 -23.31 -1.89 1.79
N ALA A 732 -22.86 -2.15 0.57
CA ALA A 732 -21.48 -2.00 0.14
C ALA A 732 -21.37 -0.76 -0.74
N TYR A 733 -20.30 0.01 -0.52
CA TYR A 733 -19.99 1.19 -1.32
C TYR A 733 -18.77 0.93 -2.19
N GLY A 734 -18.73 1.54 -3.37
CA GLY A 734 -17.56 1.47 -4.24
C GLY A 734 -17.56 2.52 -5.34
N ALA A 735 -16.61 2.44 -6.25
CA ALA A 735 -16.36 3.44 -7.28
C ALA A 735 -17.31 3.33 -8.49
N PRO A 736 -17.77 4.46 -9.06
CA PRO A 736 -18.38 4.52 -10.39
C PRO A 736 -17.35 4.65 -11.53
N GLY A 737 -16.05 4.61 -11.23
CA GLY A 737 -14.99 4.90 -12.21
C GLY A 737 -13.64 4.27 -11.84
N LYS A 738 -12.57 4.68 -12.54
CA LYS A 738 -11.23 4.08 -12.42
C LYS A 738 -10.56 4.31 -11.06
N THR A 739 -10.93 5.36 -10.32
CA THR A 739 -10.40 5.62 -8.97
C THR A 739 -11.11 4.70 -7.98
N LEU A 740 -10.52 3.52 -7.73
CA LEU A 740 -11.09 2.52 -6.83
C LEU A 740 -11.12 3.04 -5.38
N VAL A 741 -12.26 2.87 -4.71
CA VAL A 741 -12.48 3.21 -3.30
C VAL A 741 -13.32 2.11 -2.65
N ALA A 742 -13.30 2.02 -1.32
CA ALA A 742 -14.15 1.10 -0.55
C ALA A 742 -14.12 -0.34 -1.11
N ALA A 743 -15.23 -0.92 -1.55
CA ALA A 743 -15.33 -2.32 -1.99
C ALA A 743 -14.42 -2.66 -3.19
N ASP A 744 -14.34 -1.82 -4.23
CA ASP A 744 -13.53 -2.15 -5.41
C ASP A 744 -12.03 -2.13 -5.06
N LEU A 745 -11.63 -1.24 -4.15
CA LEU A 745 -10.25 -1.16 -3.64
C LEU A 745 -9.90 -2.36 -2.74
N LEU A 746 -10.81 -2.75 -1.85
CA LEU A 746 -10.69 -3.98 -1.05
C LEU A 746 -10.56 -5.21 -1.96
N ALA A 747 -11.40 -5.33 -2.99
CA ALA A 747 -11.39 -6.44 -3.93
C ALA A 747 -10.09 -6.48 -4.74
N TYR A 748 -9.57 -5.34 -5.20
CA TYR A 748 -8.29 -5.23 -5.90
C TYR A 748 -7.13 -5.80 -5.06
N HIS A 749 -7.02 -5.40 -3.78
CA HIS A 749 -5.98 -5.91 -2.89
C HIS A 749 -6.19 -7.40 -2.54
N PHE A 750 -7.42 -7.83 -2.26
CA PHE A 750 -7.75 -9.23 -1.99
C PHE A 750 -7.30 -10.15 -3.14
N TRP A 751 -7.70 -9.84 -4.38
CA TRP A 751 -7.31 -10.63 -5.55
C TRP A 751 -5.80 -10.57 -5.80
N SER A 752 -5.15 -9.43 -5.54
CA SER A 752 -3.68 -9.29 -5.64
C SER A 752 -2.93 -10.22 -4.68
N HIS A 753 -3.53 -10.64 -3.57
CA HIS A 753 -2.96 -11.64 -2.65
C HIS A 753 -3.37 -13.07 -3.02
N VAL A 754 -4.64 -13.33 -3.36
CA VAL A 754 -5.11 -14.68 -3.78
C VAL A 754 -4.40 -15.18 -5.06
N LYS A 755 -4.06 -14.27 -5.98
CA LYS A 755 -3.27 -14.56 -7.18
C LYS A 755 -1.78 -14.83 -6.90
N LYS A 756 -1.29 -14.43 -5.72
CA LYS A 756 0.03 -14.79 -5.17
C LYS A 756 -0.04 -16.04 -4.27
N GLU A 757 -1.12 -16.82 -4.37
CA GLU A 757 -1.39 -18.03 -3.59
C GLU A 757 -1.52 -17.85 -2.06
N VAL A 758 -1.71 -16.61 -1.60
CA VAL A 758 -2.04 -16.31 -0.20
C VAL A 758 -3.45 -16.86 0.11
N ALA A 759 -3.62 -17.44 1.29
CA ALA A 759 -4.93 -17.94 1.72
C ALA A 759 -5.92 -16.80 2.00
N VAL A 760 -7.20 -17.05 1.74
CA VAL A 760 -8.27 -16.03 1.67
C VAL A 760 -8.40 -15.18 2.94
N GLY A 761 -8.18 -15.77 4.12
CA GLY A 761 -8.19 -15.05 5.40
C GLY A 761 -7.11 -13.98 5.45
N TYR A 762 -5.84 -14.38 5.29
CA TYR A 762 -4.71 -13.44 5.24
C TYR A 762 -4.81 -12.47 4.06
N ALA A 763 -5.39 -12.88 2.93
CA ALA A 763 -5.62 -12.00 1.79
C ALA A 763 -6.64 -10.89 2.11
N LEU A 764 -7.72 -11.21 2.83
CA LEU A 764 -8.73 -10.21 3.24
C LEU A 764 -8.20 -9.30 4.36
N MET A 765 -7.45 -9.83 5.33
CA MET A 765 -6.79 -9.01 6.36
C MET A 765 -5.89 -7.95 5.73
N ARG A 766 -5.00 -8.37 4.79
CA ARG A 766 -4.12 -7.45 4.06
C ARG A 766 -4.90 -6.47 3.19
N ALA A 767 -6.02 -6.89 2.58
CA ALA A 767 -6.87 -5.99 1.82
C ALA A 767 -7.51 -4.90 2.70
N LYS A 768 -7.99 -5.26 3.90
CA LYS A 768 -8.53 -4.29 4.89
C LYS A 768 -7.44 -3.33 5.39
N LEU A 769 -6.24 -3.83 5.64
CA LEU A 769 -5.07 -3.03 6.02
C LEU A 769 -4.62 -2.08 4.90
N ALA A 770 -4.55 -2.54 3.66
CA ALA A 770 -4.19 -1.72 2.50
C ALA A 770 -5.23 -0.62 2.24
N LEU A 771 -6.52 -0.93 2.37
CA LEU A 771 -7.61 0.07 2.34
C LEU A 771 -7.45 1.08 3.49
N ALA A 772 -7.19 0.61 4.72
CA ALA A 772 -7.02 1.49 5.87
C ALA A 772 -5.79 2.40 5.76
N SER A 773 -4.64 1.86 5.34
CA SER A 773 -3.41 2.64 5.10
C SER A 773 -3.65 3.68 4.01
N LYS A 774 -4.17 3.26 2.84
CA LYS A 774 -4.41 4.17 1.72
C LYS A 774 -5.39 5.29 2.06
N MET A 775 -6.50 5.01 2.74
CA MET A 775 -7.45 6.07 3.11
C MET A 775 -6.90 6.97 4.23
N THR A 776 -6.12 6.43 5.18
CA THR A 776 -5.40 7.26 6.16
C THR A 776 -4.32 8.13 5.51
N ALA A 777 -3.67 7.67 4.42
CA ALA A 777 -2.70 8.45 3.65
C ALA A 777 -3.37 9.50 2.73
N ASP A 778 -4.45 9.15 2.03
CA ASP A 778 -5.17 10.04 1.10
C ASP A 778 -5.99 11.12 1.83
N GLN A 779 -6.50 10.83 3.03
CA GLN A 779 -7.41 11.74 3.74
C GLN A 779 -7.26 11.87 5.26
N GLY A 780 -6.37 11.12 5.90
CA GLY A 780 -6.03 11.28 7.31
C GLY A 780 -6.91 10.53 8.32
N PHE A 781 -7.97 9.89 7.85
CA PHE A 781 -8.95 9.14 8.64
C PHE A 781 -9.74 8.15 7.75
N LEU A 782 -10.42 7.20 8.36
CA LEU A 782 -11.44 6.39 7.68
C LEU A 782 -12.80 7.08 7.78
N ASP A 783 -13.46 7.34 6.64
CA ASP A 783 -14.84 7.83 6.63
C ASP A 783 -15.86 6.68 6.80
N GLY A 784 -17.15 7.00 6.69
CA GLY A 784 -18.22 6.02 6.86
C GLY A 784 -18.11 4.84 5.89
N GLU A 785 -17.84 5.08 4.61
CA GLU A 785 -17.74 4.00 3.61
C GLU A 785 -16.53 3.09 3.85
N ASP A 786 -15.40 3.65 4.25
CA ASP A 786 -14.16 2.89 4.51
C ASP A 786 -14.33 1.99 5.74
N GLN A 787 -14.87 2.55 6.83
CA GLN A 787 -15.24 1.80 8.02
C GLN A 787 -16.23 0.70 7.66
N LYS A 788 -17.36 1.03 7.02
CA LYS A 788 -18.42 0.06 6.68
C LYS A 788 -17.87 -1.10 5.85
N THR A 789 -16.98 -0.82 4.89
CA THR A 789 -16.31 -1.84 4.06
C THR A 789 -15.39 -2.76 4.88
N ILE A 790 -14.57 -2.21 5.78
CA ILE A 790 -13.66 -3.01 6.63
C ILE A 790 -14.44 -3.91 7.60
N LEU A 791 -15.62 -3.47 8.05
CA LEU A 791 -16.46 -4.19 9.00
C LEU A 791 -17.41 -5.21 8.33
N SER A 792 -17.99 -4.89 7.17
CA SER A 792 -19.05 -5.71 6.55
C SER A 792 -18.53 -6.89 5.75
N PHE A 793 -17.31 -6.80 5.18
CA PHE A 793 -16.77 -7.87 4.35
C PHE A 793 -16.25 -9.03 5.23
N VAL A 794 -16.96 -10.16 5.17
CA VAL A 794 -16.70 -11.38 5.95
C VAL A 794 -16.35 -12.56 5.02
N ILE A 795 -15.81 -13.64 5.60
CA ILE A 795 -15.49 -14.88 4.88
C ILE A 795 -16.39 -16.01 5.35
N TYR A 796 -17.08 -16.67 4.40
CA TYR A 796 -17.71 -17.97 4.64
C TYR A 796 -16.91 -19.09 3.98
N GLY A 797 -16.63 -20.16 4.72
CA GLY A 797 -15.70 -21.23 4.33
C GLY A 797 -14.43 -21.27 5.18
N ASP A 798 -13.39 -21.97 4.68
CA ASP A 798 -12.10 -22.11 5.38
C ASP A 798 -11.24 -20.85 5.18
N PRO A 799 -10.88 -20.08 6.22
CA PRO A 799 -9.97 -18.93 6.10
C PRO A 799 -8.57 -19.33 5.59
N LEU A 800 -8.18 -20.59 5.73
CA LEU A 800 -6.92 -21.13 5.20
C LEU A 800 -7.05 -21.72 3.77
N ALA A 801 -8.21 -21.61 3.13
CA ALA A 801 -8.37 -21.95 1.71
C ALA A 801 -7.50 -21.04 0.82
N SER A 802 -6.91 -21.61 -0.21
CA SER A 802 -6.02 -20.93 -1.15
C SER A 802 -6.16 -21.51 -2.56
N SER A 803 -5.64 -20.81 -3.57
CA SER A 803 -5.67 -21.21 -4.99
C SER A 803 -4.82 -22.45 -5.34
N LYS A 804 -4.00 -22.91 -4.40
CA LYS A 804 -3.07 -24.05 -4.51
C LYS A 804 -3.77 -25.40 -4.72
N ASP A 805 -3.00 -26.44 -5.05
CA ASP A 805 -3.50 -27.83 -5.01
C ASP A 805 -4.11 -28.11 -3.62
N ILE A 806 -5.31 -28.69 -3.59
CA ILE A 806 -6.06 -29.04 -2.36
C ILE A 806 -5.27 -29.95 -1.39
N LYS A 807 -4.19 -30.59 -1.85
CA LYS A 807 -3.25 -31.39 -1.04
C LYS A 807 -2.16 -30.57 -0.34
N GLU A 808 -1.92 -29.32 -0.76
CA GLU A 808 -0.96 -28.43 -0.11
C GLU A 808 -1.46 -27.94 1.24
N ILE A 809 -0.50 -27.52 2.07
CA ILE A 809 -0.73 -27.07 3.44
C ILE A 809 -0.39 -25.59 3.47
N THR A 810 -1.42 -24.75 3.62
CA THR A 810 -1.27 -23.33 3.93
C THR A 810 -0.39 -23.20 5.17
N LYS A 811 0.78 -22.57 5.05
CA LYS A 811 1.64 -22.28 6.18
C LYS A 811 1.00 -21.17 7.03
N PRO A 812 1.21 -21.16 8.36
CA PRO A 812 0.89 -19.97 9.14
C PRO A 812 1.74 -18.79 8.67
N ILE A 813 1.26 -17.60 8.99
CA ILE A 813 2.00 -16.35 8.88
C ILE A 813 2.12 -15.79 10.29
N VAL A 814 3.21 -15.08 10.60
CA VAL A 814 3.43 -14.52 11.94
C VAL A 814 2.31 -13.51 12.24
N ARG A 815 1.87 -13.48 13.50
CA ARG A 815 0.80 -12.60 13.96
C ARG A 815 1.37 -11.25 14.36
N VAL A 816 0.58 -10.21 14.11
CA VAL A 816 0.89 -8.83 14.52
C VAL A 816 0.57 -8.65 16.01
N ALA A 817 1.54 -8.19 16.79
CA ALA A 817 1.35 -7.92 18.22
C ALA A 817 0.74 -6.53 18.50
N THR A 818 0.89 -5.57 17.58
CA THR A 818 0.51 -4.17 17.73
C THR A 818 -0.79 -3.79 17.02
N SER A 819 -1.67 -3.09 17.72
CA SER A 819 -2.91 -2.52 17.16
C SER A 819 -2.76 -0.99 17.00
N PRO A 820 -2.54 -0.44 15.79
CA PRO A 820 -2.36 1.00 15.60
C PRO A 820 -3.68 1.76 15.82
N VAL A 821 -3.61 2.93 16.45
CA VAL A 821 -4.76 3.82 16.61
C VAL A 821 -5.15 4.38 15.25
N ILE A 822 -6.35 4.02 14.78
CA ILE A 822 -6.93 4.51 13.53
C ILE A 822 -7.91 5.64 13.83
N LYS A 823 -7.73 6.79 13.18
CA LYS A 823 -8.68 7.90 13.22
C LYS A 823 -9.90 7.56 12.35
N THR A 824 -11.10 7.60 12.94
CA THR A 824 -12.37 7.35 12.25
C THR A 824 -13.28 8.58 12.34
N ILE A 825 -14.12 8.79 11.32
CA ILE A 825 -15.18 9.81 11.33
C ILE A 825 -16.48 9.18 10.86
N SER A 826 -17.54 9.33 11.65
CA SER A 826 -18.90 8.88 11.32
C SER A 826 -19.79 10.07 10.95
N ASP A 827 -20.56 9.92 9.88
CA ASP A 827 -21.51 10.90 9.35
C ASP A 827 -22.98 10.58 9.68
N SER A 828 -23.25 9.45 10.34
CA SER A 828 -24.60 8.97 10.69
C SER A 828 -25.27 9.69 11.88
N ARG A 829 -24.76 10.85 12.29
CA ARG A 829 -25.28 11.66 13.42
C ARG A 829 -26.54 12.44 13.03
N PRO A 830 -27.76 12.06 13.47
CA PRO A 830 -29.01 12.63 12.94
C PRO A 830 -29.22 14.12 13.28
N ASP A 831 -28.56 14.59 14.34
CA ASP A 831 -28.49 15.99 14.78
C ASP A 831 -27.68 16.88 13.81
N MET A 832 -26.83 16.28 12.97
CA MET A 832 -25.92 16.98 12.07
C MET A 832 -26.35 16.97 10.59
N ILE A 833 -27.41 16.23 10.23
CA ILE A 833 -27.87 16.06 8.85
C ILE A 833 -28.71 17.26 8.40
N ILE A 834 -28.21 18.05 7.45
CA ILE A 834 -28.97 19.12 6.79
C ILE A 834 -29.69 18.56 5.56
N ASN A 835 -31.01 18.75 5.50
CA ASN A 835 -31.86 18.27 4.41
C ASN A 835 -31.82 19.20 3.18
N GLN A 836 -32.17 18.67 2.00
CA GLN A 836 -32.20 19.38 0.72
C GLN A 836 -32.84 20.78 0.75
N ASP A 837 -33.94 20.95 1.50
CA ASP A 837 -34.68 22.21 1.56
C ASP A 837 -33.96 23.31 2.39
N GLU A 838 -32.96 22.92 3.18
CA GLU A 838 -32.09 23.79 3.99
C GLU A 838 -30.70 24.01 3.31
N MET A 839 -30.43 23.41 2.13
CA MET A 839 -29.14 23.46 1.42
C MET A 839 -28.95 24.71 0.51
N PRO A 840 -27.73 25.30 0.44
CA PRO A 840 -27.41 26.34 -0.55
C PRO A 840 -27.53 25.86 -2.01
N ASN A 841 -28.24 26.64 -2.84
CA ASN A 841 -28.47 26.35 -4.26
C ASN A 841 -27.18 26.12 -5.08
N GLU A 842 -26.07 26.76 -4.71
CA GLU A 842 -24.78 26.57 -5.38
C GLU A 842 -24.23 25.14 -5.19
N ILE A 843 -24.31 24.62 -3.97
CA ILE A 843 -23.88 23.24 -3.65
C ILE A 843 -24.79 22.25 -4.37
N LEU A 844 -26.11 22.45 -4.33
CA LEU A 844 -27.08 21.62 -5.05
C LEU A 844 -26.77 21.54 -6.56
N ASN A 845 -26.50 22.69 -7.20
CA ASN A 845 -26.18 22.73 -8.62
C ASN A 845 -24.82 22.08 -8.95
N LYS A 846 -23.81 22.26 -8.09
CA LYS A 846 -22.49 21.61 -8.22
C LYS A 846 -22.60 20.09 -8.11
N VAL A 847 -23.33 19.60 -7.09
CA VAL A 847 -23.60 18.18 -6.84
C VAL A 847 -24.36 17.54 -8.00
N ARG A 848 -25.47 18.14 -8.46
CA ARG A 848 -26.24 17.63 -9.61
C ARG A 848 -25.38 17.52 -10.88
N LYS A 849 -24.54 18.52 -11.16
CA LYS A 849 -23.61 18.52 -12.31
C LYS A 849 -22.58 17.39 -12.22
N VAL A 850 -22.03 17.15 -11.03
CA VAL A 850 -21.08 16.04 -10.78
C VAL A 850 -21.78 14.70 -10.95
N ILE A 851 -22.87 14.44 -10.23
CA ILE A 851 -23.61 13.16 -10.31
C ILE A 851 -24.00 12.84 -11.75
N LYS A 852 -24.58 13.79 -12.49
CA LYS A 852 -25.01 13.58 -13.88
C LYS A 852 -23.88 13.14 -14.82
N SER A 853 -22.61 13.42 -14.48
CA SER A 853 -21.44 13.00 -15.27
C SER A 853 -20.92 11.59 -14.97
N TYR A 854 -21.29 11.01 -13.82
CA TYR A 854 -20.90 9.64 -13.41
C TYR A 854 -22.10 8.65 -13.40
N MET A 855 -23.30 9.14 -13.08
CA MET A 855 -24.54 8.38 -12.98
C MET A 855 -25.72 9.25 -13.47
N PRO A 856 -25.97 9.31 -14.80
CA PRO A 856 -27.14 10.00 -15.33
C PRO A 856 -28.44 9.48 -14.71
N GLY A 857 -29.30 10.38 -14.23
CA GLY A 857 -30.55 10.07 -13.56
C GLY A 857 -30.48 10.10 -12.03
N MET A 858 -29.31 9.97 -11.41
CA MET A 858 -29.18 10.07 -9.95
C MET A 858 -29.30 11.52 -9.43
N GLU A 859 -29.20 12.54 -10.29
CA GLU A 859 -29.30 13.96 -9.89
C GLU A 859 -30.70 14.39 -9.42
N GLU A 860 -31.70 13.53 -9.61
CA GLU A 860 -33.08 13.67 -9.15
C GLU A 860 -33.30 13.12 -7.72
N GLY A 861 -32.30 12.45 -7.14
CA GLY A 861 -32.37 11.90 -5.79
C GLY A 861 -32.48 12.97 -4.70
N LYS A 862 -33.04 12.59 -3.56
CA LYS A 862 -33.09 13.45 -2.36
C LYS A 862 -31.68 13.64 -1.82
N MET A 863 -31.32 14.87 -1.49
CA MET A 863 -29.97 15.24 -1.04
C MET A 863 -29.93 15.57 0.46
N ALA A 864 -28.81 15.23 1.10
CA ALA A 864 -28.50 15.57 2.49
C ALA A 864 -27.01 15.94 2.62
N ILE A 865 -26.66 16.84 3.54
CA ILE A 865 -25.27 17.15 3.91
C ILE A 865 -25.00 16.75 5.37
N SER A 866 -23.89 16.05 5.60
CA SER A 866 -23.32 15.83 6.93
C SER A 866 -21.90 16.42 7.01
N PRO A 867 -21.58 17.28 8.01
CA PRO A 867 -20.21 17.72 8.25
C PRO A 867 -19.33 16.57 8.78
N LEU A 868 -18.12 16.43 8.25
CA LEU A 868 -17.12 15.51 8.80
C LEU A 868 -16.36 16.21 9.94
N LEU A 869 -17.01 16.28 11.10
CA LEU A 869 -16.33 16.61 12.36
C LEU A 869 -15.63 15.37 12.91
N GLY A 870 -14.31 15.49 13.14
CA GLY A 870 -13.54 14.51 13.90
C GLY A 870 -14.12 14.27 15.30
N VAL A 871 -13.73 13.16 15.93
CA VAL A 871 -14.25 12.76 17.25
C VAL A 871 -13.77 13.70 18.35
N ILE A 872 -14.54 14.76 18.60
CA ILE A 872 -14.49 15.54 19.83
C ILE A 872 -14.92 14.61 20.97
N GLN A 873 -14.11 14.52 22.03
CA GLN A 873 -14.43 13.70 23.20
C GLN A 873 -15.74 14.19 23.86
N SER A 874 -16.62 13.24 24.20
CA SER A 874 -17.99 13.50 24.64
C SER A 874 -18.07 14.32 25.94
N THR A 875 -18.49 15.59 25.85
CA THR A 875 -18.76 16.47 27.02
C THR A 875 -19.88 17.51 26.81
N SER A 876 -21.06 17.16 26.27
CA SER A 876 -22.34 17.87 26.52
C SER A 876 -23.56 17.20 25.87
N ASP A 877 -24.75 17.40 26.44
CA ASP A 877 -26.05 16.90 25.94
C ASP A 877 -26.49 17.55 24.61
N PRO A 878 -27.04 16.80 23.63
CA PRO A 878 -27.50 17.34 22.35
C PRO A 878 -28.93 17.91 22.45
N ALA A 879 -29.11 18.95 23.27
CA ALA A 879 -30.33 19.74 23.33
C ALA A 879 -30.08 21.18 22.82
N THR A 880 -30.86 21.60 21.82
CA THR A 880 -30.94 22.97 21.27
C THR A 880 -29.61 23.63 20.84
N ASP A 881 -29.24 23.52 19.56
CA ASP A 881 -29.47 24.64 18.61
C ASP A 881 -29.30 24.21 17.14
N LYS A 882 -30.35 24.37 16.31
CA LYS A 882 -30.31 24.10 14.86
C LYS A 882 -29.43 25.11 14.09
N LYS A 883 -29.12 26.28 14.66
CA LYS A 883 -28.24 27.27 14.01
C LYS A 883 -26.78 26.81 13.95
N ASN A 884 -26.34 25.99 14.90
CA ASN A 884 -24.96 25.51 14.94
C ASN A 884 -24.59 24.62 13.75
N THR A 885 -25.51 23.83 13.18
CA THR A 885 -25.15 22.82 12.16
C THR A 885 -24.57 23.43 10.88
N LEU A 886 -25.07 24.59 10.44
CA LEU A 886 -24.58 25.27 9.24
C LEU A 886 -23.28 26.05 9.49
N GLU A 887 -22.99 26.40 10.75
CA GLU A 887 -21.66 26.89 11.16
C GLU A 887 -20.67 25.73 11.36
N ALA A 888 -21.12 24.58 11.86
CA ALA A 888 -20.32 23.36 11.96
C ALA A 888 -19.85 22.85 10.59
N ILE A 889 -20.63 23.02 9.52
CA ILE A 889 -20.18 22.76 8.14
C ILE A 889 -19.07 23.73 7.69
N LYS A 890 -19.14 25.01 8.10
CA LYS A 890 -18.06 26.00 7.83
C LYS A 890 -16.81 25.77 8.66
N GLN A 891 -16.96 25.21 9.86
CA GLN A 891 -15.86 24.87 10.79
C GLN A 891 -15.24 23.50 10.47
N SER A 892 -16.00 22.56 9.89
CA SER A 892 -15.49 21.26 9.47
C SER A 892 -14.49 21.37 8.32
N GLN A 893 -13.44 20.54 8.33
CA GLN A 893 -12.45 20.52 7.25
C GLN A 893 -12.98 19.83 5.97
N ARG A 894 -14.05 19.03 6.08
CA ARG A 894 -14.71 18.33 4.98
C ARG A 894 -16.20 18.13 5.27
N TYR A 895 -16.99 17.90 4.24
CA TYR A 895 -18.40 17.49 4.36
C TYR A 895 -18.74 16.39 3.36
N VAL A 896 -19.68 15.52 3.71
CA VAL A 896 -20.27 14.52 2.80
C VAL A 896 -21.60 15.04 2.30
N VAL A 897 -21.87 14.87 1.01
CA VAL A 897 -23.22 14.97 0.45
C VAL A 897 -23.70 13.57 0.09
N THR A 898 -24.77 13.12 0.74
CA THR A 898 -25.46 11.86 0.44
C THR A 898 -26.63 12.16 -0.49
N VAL A 899 -26.78 11.37 -1.55
CA VAL A 899 -27.89 11.47 -2.51
C VAL A 899 -28.57 10.11 -2.63
N LYS A 900 -29.84 10.08 -2.25
CA LYS A 900 -30.68 8.88 -2.17
C LYS A 900 -31.76 8.92 -3.24
N LYS A 901 -31.75 7.95 -4.16
CA LYS A 901 -32.84 7.73 -5.13
C LYS A 901 -33.51 6.40 -4.84
N SER A 902 -34.82 6.44 -4.57
CA SER A 902 -35.63 5.23 -4.40
C SER A 902 -36.14 4.77 -5.78
N HIS A 903 -35.92 3.51 -6.11
CA HIS A 903 -36.37 2.86 -7.34
C HIS A 903 -37.43 1.79 -7.01
N GLU A 904 -38.56 1.80 -7.71
CA GLU A 904 -39.50 0.67 -7.69
C GLU A 904 -39.17 -0.29 -8.83
N TYR A 905 -38.86 -1.55 -8.50
CA TYR A 905 -38.65 -2.62 -9.48
C TYR A 905 -39.43 -3.86 -9.08
N ARG A 906 -40.34 -4.33 -9.96
CA ARG A 906 -41.26 -5.45 -9.70
C ARG A 906 -42.01 -5.33 -8.36
N SER A 907 -42.46 -4.12 -8.03
CA SER A 907 -43.12 -3.79 -6.74
C SER A 907 -42.31 -4.09 -5.49
N LYS A 908 -40.97 -4.08 -5.61
CA LYS A 908 -40.05 -3.86 -4.49
C LYS A 908 -39.39 -2.50 -4.65
N ASN A 909 -39.43 -1.71 -3.58
CA ASN A 909 -38.67 -0.47 -3.50
C ASN A 909 -37.27 -0.78 -2.97
N PHE A 910 -36.24 -0.21 -3.60
CA PHE A 910 -34.88 -0.19 -3.09
C PHE A 910 -34.30 1.21 -3.19
N ASP A 911 -33.34 1.54 -2.32
CA ASP A 911 -32.69 2.84 -2.29
C ASP A 911 -31.27 2.72 -2.87
N GLN A 912 -31.00 3.41 -3.97
CA GLN A 912 -29.64 3.62 -4.47
C GLN A 912 -29.06 4.88 -3.84
N PHE A 913 -27.83 4.78 -3.33
CA PHE A 913 -27.09 5.86 -2.68
C PHE A 913 -25.85 6.24 -3.50
N ALA A 914 -25.62 7.53 -3.66
CA ALA A 914 -24.33 8.09 -4.09
C ALA A 914 -23.83 9.06 -3.01
N ARG A 915 -22.55 8.98 -2.65
CA ARG A 915 -21.93 9.81 -1.59
C ARG A 915 -20.72 10.52 -2.14
N MET A 916 -20.57 11.81 -1.84
CA MET A 916 -19.46 12.64 -2.30
C MET A 916 -18.84 13.37 -1.12
N THR A 917 -17.54 13.17 -0.90
CA THR A 917 -16.76 13.91 0.11
C THR A 917 -16.12 15.13 -0.53
N PHE A 918 -16.34 16.30 0.05
CA PHE A 918 -15.79 17.58 -0.40
C PHE A 918 -14.86 18.19 0.66
N ASP A 919 -13.85 18.95 0.21
CA ASP A 919 -13.02 19.80 1.08
C ASP A 919 -13.65 21.19 1.31
N GLN A 920 -13.02 22.02 2.17
CA GLN A 920 -13.47 23.40 2.44
C GLN A 920 -13.47 24.31 1.19
N LYS A 921 -12.68 23.97 0.17
CA LYS A 921 -12.63 24.68 -1.12
C LYS A 921 -13.71 24.15 -2.09
N GLY A 922 -14.57 23.23 -1.60
CA GLY A 922 -15.66 22.60 -2.33
C GLY A 922 -15.20 21.70 -3.48
N LYS A 923 -13.94 21.25 -3.48
CA LYS A 923 -13.43 20.26 -4.45
C LYS A 923 -13.85 18.87 -3.97
N MET A 924 -14.35 18.05 -4.89
CA MET A 924 -14.68 16.65 -4.58
C MET A 924 -13.37 15.87 -4.43
N VAL A 925 -13.25 15.16 -3.31
CA VAL A 925 -12.09 14.32 -2.96
C VAL A 925 -12.42 12.84 -3.19
N LYS A 926 -13.65 12.43 -2.88
CA LYS A 926 -14.14 11.04 -2.97
C LYS A 926 -15.54 11.00 -3.56
N LEU A 927 -15.85 9.96 -4.33
CA LEU A 927 -17.18 9.64 -4.84
C LEU A 927 -17.40 8.13 -4.73
N SER A 928 -18.45 7.72 -4.04
CA SER A 928 -18.84 6.32 -3.89
C SER A 928 -20.33 6.11 -4.23
N THR A 929 -20.68 4.85 -4.53
CA THR A 929 -22.04 4.43 -4.93
C THR A 929 -22.38 3.08 -4.31
N SER A 930 -23.62 2.88 -3.85
CA SER A 930 -24.10 1.60 -3.33
C SER A 930 -24.14 0.52 -4.42
N LYS A 931 -23.63 -0.69 -4.11
CA LYS A 931 -23.26 -1.75 -5.06
C LYS A 931 -24.24 -2.91 -5.27
#